data_AF-A0A1V6TS89-F1
#
_entry.id   AF-A0A1V6TS89-F1
#
_cell.length_a   1.000
_cell.length_b   1.000
_cell.length_c   1.000
_cell.angle_alpha   90.00
_cell.angle_beta   90.00
_cell.angle_gamma   90.00
#
_symmetry.space_group_name_H-M   'P 1'
#
loop_
_entity.id
_entity.type
_entity.pdbx_description
1 polymer ?
#
loop_
_entity_poly.entity_id
_entity_poly.type
_entity_poly.pdbx_seq_one_letter_code
_entity_poly.pdbx_strand_id
1 'polypeptide(L)'
;MSLCSDVHEPPYKVQQRKDSKAHPSRKRIVICCDGTWQSAVSGKKNVPSNVTRLCRALNSVGTDEHGNQWQQIVWYDSGIGTTSGPLGQKIEGAIGLGLEGNVLEAYNFLVLNYKPGDQIMCFGFSRGAFTARTIAGLISDIGICSKQDLNRFPDLWEVYKKSKPGERFYCSDLWFEWMDGKADEDQGARGDSFVFEKRPEGDWAQEGSRDVEVVGVYDTVSAIGMPEVLGMKLPSWLSWWTRKGGCENVGLATNVKHAFQALALDEHRNAFSPTLWYLPKVGNVTPEQIEIQKSMVDQKAQAWDDLLQDAIRLKDSGNASDEDVNNAARKLNEIARALNRETRKLLKLQDDHKHQHHPQTLTQVWFPGYHINIGGGSGETLKDEGDMEEMSNITFSWMLDQVKPYLSFNEESLQEEREEREYYISKLVEETVYESLGGWARRKVAAISSAFKPKQPSASKQPSTSSVESVKRRSYGWGTGPMQDSFTSFYYLNGSERRTPGDNDPFDKDGNLLGETFEFIHPVVGFRAKQIKDYTPIGRDVKFARRKVVDKNGRPAYVYDLGGARKPLPEWRLGGVDSYERLAITSKAAYDYVDELDLDLKTGIKTLRRSVCGVRDIDLGIEVPNTGQQEDLKSEQFQRGSIQSTGFGTKEMLLRSSDVSYNGEAVTAV
;
A
#
# COMPACT_ATOMS: atom_id res chain seq x y z
N MET A 1 42.35 -24.25 55.70
CA MET A 1 42.37 -25.55 55.00
C MET A 1 41.79 -25.33 53.62
N SER A 2 42.43 -25.84 52.57
CA SER A 2 41.84 -25.91 51.22
C SER A 2 40.70 -26.92 51.21
N LEU A 3 39.66 -26.70 50.38
CA LEU A 3 38.99 -27.71 49.55
C LEU A 3 37.75 -27.12 48.84
N CYS A 4 37.98 -26.45 47.71
CA CYS A 4 37.20 -26.77 46.50
C CYS A 4 38.10 -26.50 45.29
N SER A 5 38.21 -27.49 44.41
CA SER A 5 39.28 -27.61 43.42
C SER A 5 39.04 -26.74 42.17
N ASP A 6 40.15 -26.31 41.57
CA ASP A 6 40.21 -25.74 40.23
C ASP A 6 39.49 -26.62 39.19
N VAL A 7 38.25 -26.23 38.84
CA VAL A 7 37.70 -26.59 37.54
C VAL A 7 38.22 -25.55 36.56
N HIS A 8 39.41 -25.82 36.02
CA HIS A 8 39.87 -25.16 34.80
C HIS A 8 38.96 -25.61 33.66
N GLU A 9 37.83 -24.92 33.45
CA GLU A 9 37.10 -25.03 32.20
C GLU A 9 38.10 -24.69 31.07
N PRO A 10 38.28 -25.57 30.06
CA PRO A 10 39.13 -25.23 28.94
C PRO A 10 38.56 -23.97 28.29
N PRO A 11 39.38 -22.95 27.98
CA PRO A 11 38.88 -21.67 27.48
C PRO A 11 37.99 -21.94 26.27
N TYR A 12 36.72 -21.54 26.38
CA TYR A 12 35.69 -21.83 25.37
C TYR A 12 36.09 -21.21 24.03
N LYS A 13 36.77 -22.00 23.21
CA LYS A 13 37.09 -21.63 21.83
C LYS A 13 35.78 -21.69 21.07
N VAL A 14 35.15 -20.52 20.93
CA VAL A 14 34.02 -20.29 20.02
C VAL A 14 34.39 -20.91 18.68
N GLN A 15 33.78 -22.05 18.36
CA GLN A 15 33.95 -22.67 17.06
C GLN A 15 33.15 -21.86 16.04
N GLN A 16 33.73 -20.74 15.59
CA GLN A 16 33.23 -19.98 14.45
C GLN A 16 33.25 -20.90 13.23
N ARG A 17 32.10 -21.52 12.96
CA ARG A 17 31.86 -22.31 11.75
C ARG A 17 32.16 -21.44 10.54
N LYS A 18 32.65 -22.03 9.45
CA LYS A 18 33.12 -21.27 8.26
C LYS A 18 32.02 -20.40 7.64
N ASP A 19 30.76 -20.78 7.80
CA ASP A 19 29.58 -20.01 7.37
C ASP A 19 29.35 -18.72 8.16
N SER A 20 29.88 -18.58 9.38
CA SER A 20 29.82 -17.33 10.16
C SER A 20 30.61 -16.17 9.56
N LYS A 21 31.34 -16.41 8.46
CA LYS A 21 32.09 -15.42 7.67
C LYS A 21 31.52 -15.18 6.28
N ALA A 22 30.43 -15.85 5.91
CA ALA A 22 29.75 -15.59 4.65
C ALA A 22 29.00 -14.25 4.73
N HIS A 23 29.18 -13.39 3.72
CA HIS A 23 28.37 -12.19 3.61
C HIS A 23 26.94 -12.61 3.22
N PRO A 24 25.91 -12.24 3.99
CA PRO A 24 24.53 -12.58 3.65
C PRO A 24 24.14 -11.90 2.34
N SER A 25 23.41 -12.61 1.49
CA SER A 25 22.79 -11.99 0.32
C SER A 25 21.84 -10.86 0.75
N ARG A 26 21.81 -9.78 -0.03
CA ARG A 26 20.87 -8.69 0.16
C ARG A 26 19.44 -9.18 -0.05
N LYS A 27 18.52 -8.67 0.76
CA LYS A 27 17.11 -9.07 0.78
C LYS A 27 16.21 -7.88 0.48
N ARG A 28 15.12 -8.16 -0.22
CA ARG A 28 13.90 -7.37 -0.27
C ARG A 28 12.90 -8.10 0.62
N ILE A 29 12.60 -7.53 1.78
CA ILE A 29 11.68 -8.10 2.75
C ILE A 29 10.30 -7.50 2.50
N VAL A 30 9.40 -8.32 1.99
CA VAL A 30 8.07 -7.95 1.51
C VAL A 30 7.03 -8.36 2.54
N ILE A 31 6.36 -7.36 3.13
CA ILE A 31 5.33 -7.52 4.14
C ILE A 31 3.97 -7.34 3.46
N CYS A 32 3.22 -8.42 3.28
CA CYS A 32 1.89 -8.44 2.69
C CYS A 32 0.81 -8.52 3.79
N CYS A 33 -0.13 -7.58 3.85
CA CYS A 33 -1.24 -7.57 4.81
C CYS A 33 -2.59 -7.49 4.08
N ASP A 34 -3.38 -8.57 4.09
CA ASP A 34 -4.67 -8.62 3.40
C ASP A 34 -5.86 -8.08 4.23
N GLY A 35 -6.99 -7.87 3.58
CA GLY A 35 -8.24 -7.46 4.21
C GLY A 35 -8.92 -8.61 4.97
N THR A 36 -9.42 -8.32 6.17
CA THR A 36 -10.28 -9.22 6.97
C THR A 36 -11.36 -9.89 6.11
N TRP A 37 -11.56 -11.19 6.32
CA TRP A 37 -12.44 -12.11 5.57
C TRP A 37 -11.95 -12.56 4.18
N GLN A 38 -10.87 -11.99 3.62
CA GLN A 38 -10.28 -12.43 2.34
C GLN A 38 -9.28 -13.59 2.50
N SER A 39 -9.70 -14.65 3.17
CA SER A 39 -8.80 -15.73 3.56
C SER A 39 -8.59 -16.79 2.47
N ALA A 40 -7.53 -16.59 1.66
CA ALA A 40 -6.98 -17.62 0.77
C ALA A 40 -6.38 -18.84 1.51
N VAL A 41 -6.34 -18.80 2.86
CA VAL A 41 -5.87 -19.89 3.73
C VAL A 41 -7.01 -20.61 4.46
N SER A 42 -8.28 -20.22 4.25
CA SER A 42 -9.45 -20.78 4.95
C SER A 42 -9.88 -22.20 4.54
N GLY A 43 -9.13 -22.84 3.63
CA GLY A 43 -9.47 -24.16 3.08
C GLY A 43 -10.74 -24.20 2.21
N LYS A 44 -11.39 -23.05 1.97
CA LYS A 44 -12.56 -22.90 1.12
C LYS A 44 -12.17 -22.26 -0.22
N LYS A 45 -12.90 -22.57 -1.28
CA LYS A 45 -12.73 -21.89 -2.57
C LYS A 45 -13.06 -20.40 -2.40
N ASN A 46 -12.09 -19.53 -2.67
CA ASN A 46 -12.24 -18.09 -2.72
C ASN A 46 -11.59 -17.53 -4.00
N VAL A 47 -11.80 -16.23 -4.25
CA VAL A 47 -11.02 -15.46 -5.22
C VAL A 47 -9.90 -14.76 -4.45
N PRO A 48 -8.64 -14.80 -4.92
CA PRO A 48 -7.54 -14.12 -4.22
C PRO A 48 -7.64 -12.61 -4.38
N SER A 49 -7.32 -11.87 -3.32
CA SER A 49 -7.15 -10.41 -3.39
C SER A 49 -5.92 -10.02 -4.22
N ASN A 50 -5.82 -8.76 -4.61
CA ASN A 50 -4.63 -8.19 -5.25
C ASN A 50 -3.37 -8.22 -4.37
N VAL A 51 -3.52 -8.29 -3.04
CA VAL A 51 -2.40 -8.56 -2.14
C VAL A 51 -1.97 -10.01 -2.32
N THR A 52 -2.88 -10.99 -2.14
CA THR A 52 -2.59 -12.41 -2.34
C THR A 52 -1.94 -12.68 -3.71
N ARG A 53 -2.47 -12.08 -4.78
CA ARG A 53 -1.95 -12.19 -6.16
C ARG A 53 -0.52 -11.66 -6.28
N LEU A 54 -0.26 -10.46 -5.73
CA LEU A 54 1.09 -9.87 -5.71
C LEU A 54 2.10 -10.80 -5.03
N CYS A 55 1.76 -11.32 -3.85
CA CYS A 55 2.68 -12.14 -3.05
C CYS A 55 2.95 -13.51 -3.71
N ARG A 56 2.01 -14.04 -4.51
CA ARG A 56 2.18 -15.27 -5.32
C ARG A 56 3.00 -15.06 -6.59
N ALA A 57 2.95 -13.86 -7.17
CA ALA A 57 3.65 -13.52 -8.41
C ALA A 57 5.16 -13.22 -8.23
N LEU A 58 5.68 -13.16 -6.99
CA LEU A 58 7.07 -12.77 -6.73
C LEU A 58 8.07 -13.90 -7.00
N ASN A 59 9.13 -13.58 -7.74
CA ASN A 59 10.30 -14.46 -7.85
C ASN A 59 11.02 -14.57 -6.49
N SER A 60 11.58 -15.73 -6.15
CA SER A 60 12.39 -15.88 -4.92
C SER A 60 13.71 -15.09 -4.98
N VAL A 61 14.22 -14.80 -6.18
CA VAL A 61 15.40 -13.96 -6.44
C VAL A 61 15.10 -13.01 -7.58
N GLY A 62 15.36 -11.72 -7.37
CA GLY A 62 15.29 -10.67 -8.38
C GLY A 62 16.66 -10.10 -8.72
N THR A 63 16.77 -9.52 -9.91
CA THR A 63 17.95 -8.73 -10.32
C THR A 63 17.53 -7.27 -10.46
N ASP A 64 18.33 -6.31 -9.99
CA ASP A 64 18.08 -4.88 -10.23
C ASP A 64 18.70 -4.38 -11.54
N GLU A 65 18.43 -3.11 -11.90
CA GLU A 65 18.98 -2.46 -13.10
C GLU A 65 20.52 -2.33 -13.12
N HIS A 66 21.20 -2.60 -11.99
CA HIS A 66 22.65 -2.61 -11.87
C HIS A 66 23.23 -4.03 -11.86
N GLY A 67 22.39 -5.07 -11.99
CA GLY A 67 22.80 -6.48 -11.99
C GLY A 67 22.95 -7.10 -10.59
N ASN A 68 22.62 -6.39 -9.51
CA ASN A 68 22.71 -6.96 -8.16
C ASN A 68 21.59 -7.99 -7.95
N GLN A 69 21.94 -9.11 -7.31
CA GLN A 69 20.99 -10.14 -6.92
C GLN A 69 20.37 -9.82 -5.56
N TRP A 70 19.04 -9.89 -5.49
CA TRP A 70 18.23 -9.64 -4.30
C TRP A 70 17.36 -10.86 -4.01
N GLN A 71 17.48 -11.47 -2.84
CA GLN A 71 16.50 -12.45 -2.37
C GLN A 71 15.20 -11.71 -2.03
N GLN A 72 14.05 -12.19 -2.50
CA GLN A 72 12.76 -11.59 -2.15
C GLN A 72 12.07 -12.51 -1.15
N ILE A 73 11.99 -12.06 0.12
CA ILE A 73 11.41 -12.84 1.21
C ILE A 73 10.04 -12.24 1.55
N VAL A 74 9.01 -13.06 1.46
CA VAL A 74 7.62 -12.65 1.70
C VAL A 74 7.17 -13.10 3.09
N TRP A 75 6.57 -12.18 3.85
CA TRP A 75 5.70 -12.47 4.98
C TRP A 75 4.28 -12.07 4.60
N TYR A 76 3.31 -12.92 4.90
CA TYR A 76 1.91 -12.73 4.48
C TYR A 76 0.97 -12.94 5.67
N ASP A 77 0.16 -11.91 5.93
CA ASP A 77 -0.97 -11.92 6.85
C ASP A 77 -2.30 -11.93 6.09
N SER A 78 -3.21 -12.84 6.46
CA SER A 78 -4.56 -12.93 5.89
C SER A 78 -5.60 -12.01 6.55
N GLY A 79 -5.17 -11.19 7.52
CA GLY A 79 -5.99 -10.23 8.24
C GLY A 79 -6.73 -10.82 9.43
N ILE A 80 -7.19 -9.93 10.33
CA ILE A 80 -7.87 -10.28 11.58
C ILE A 80 -9.09 -11.20 11.32
N GLY A 81 -9.22 -12.26 12.13
CA GLY A 81 -10.40 -13.15 12.16
C GLY A 81 -10.31 -14.45 11.34
N THR A 82 -9.09 -14.86 10.93
CA THR A 82 -8.88 -16.07 10.09
C THR A 82 -8.38 -17.30 10.84
N THR A 83 -8.16 -17.20 12.17
CA THR A 83 -7.55 -18.25 12.99
C THR A 83 -8.48 -19.47 13.14
N SER A 84 -8.07 -20.63 12.64
CA SER A 84 -8.94 -21.81 12.42
C SER A 84 -9.34 -22.60 13.68
N GLY A 85 -9.31 -21.99 14.87
CA GLY A 85 -9.56 -22.66 16.14
C GLY A 85 -11.01 -22.50 16.65
N PRO A 86 -11.66 -23.56 17.19
CA PRO A 86 -12.99 -23.46 17.81
C PRO A 86 -13.08 -22.47 18.99
N LEU A 87 -11.94 -22.13 19.59
CA LEU A 87 -11.83 -21.19 20.70
C LEU A 87 -11.43 -19.76 20.26
N GLY A 88 -10.90 -19.58 19.04
CA GLY A 88 -10.46 -18.27 18.52
C GLY A 88 -11.62 -17.35 18.15
N GLN A 89 -12.70 -17.93 17.59
CA GLN A 89 -13.89 -17.19 17.12
C GLN A 89 -14.64 -16.35 18.18
N LYS A 90 -14.33 -16.52 19.47
CA LYS A 90 -14.99 -15.78 20.57
C LYS A 90 -14.09 -14.81 21.34
N ILE A 91 -12.78 -14.77 21.06
CA ILE A 91 -11.83 -13.91 21.80
C ILE A 91 -11.15 -12.87 20.88
N GLU A 92 -11.07 -13.11 19.57
CA GLU A 92 -10.55 -12.14 18.58
C GLU A 92 -11.54 -11.01 18.22
N GLY A 93 -12.69 -10.93 18.92
CA GLY A 93 -13.70 -9.87 18.74
C GLY A 93 -13.25 -8.46 19.15
N ALA A 94 -11.97 -8.25 19.42
CA ALA A 94 -11.35 -6.96 19.73
C ALA A 94 -10.38 -6.56 18.60
N ILE A 95 -10.89 -5.85 17.58
CA ILE A 95 -10.17 -5.28 16.43
C ILE A 95 -8.83 -4.63 16.84
N GLY A 96 -8.81 -3.95 17.99
CA GLY A 96 -7.60 -3.34 18.54
C GLY A 96 -6.50 -4.34 18.94
N LEU A 97 -6.87 -5.48 19.56
CA LEU A 97 -5.91 -6.51 19.97
C LEU A 97 -5.37 -7.29 18.77
N GLY A 98 -6.22 -7.58 17.78
CA GLY A 98 -5.79 -8.25 16.54
C GLY A 98 -4.82 -7.39 15.72
N LEU A 99 -5.10 -6.09 15.57
CA LEU A 99 -4.21 -5.18 14.85
C LEU A 99 -2.87 -4.97 15.57
N GLU A 100 -2.87 -4.89 16.90
CA GLU A 100 -1.64 -4.87 17.71
C GLU A 100 -0.81 -6.13 17.46
N GLY A 101 -1.41 -7.32 17.54
CA GLY A 101 -0.77 -8.60 17.23
C GLY A 101 -0.08 -8.64 15.86
N ASN A 102 -0.80 -8.29 14.79
CA ASN A 102 -0.27 -8.37 13.42
C ASN A 102 0.93 -7.41 13.20
N VAL A 103 0.91 -6.21 13.82
CA VAL A 103 2.04 -5.27 13.77
C VAL A 103 3.25 -5.82 14.54
N LEU A 104 3.04 -6.42 15.71
CA LEU A 104 4.09 -7.02 16.53
C LEU A 104 4.74 -8.23 15.84
N GLU A 105 3.94 -9.10 15.21
CA GLU A 105 4.44 -10.26 14.46
C GLU A 105 5.26 -9.85 13.24
N ALA A 106 4.79 -8.87 12.46
CA ALA A 106 5.53 -8.33 11.32
C ALA A 106 6.85 -7.67 11.77
N TYR A 107 6.85 -6.90 12.85
CA TYR A 107 8.07 -6.28 13.38
C TYR A 107 9.07 -7.34 13.91
N ASN A 108 8.60 -8.36 14.62
CA ASN A 108 9.43 -9.49 15.06
C ASN A 108 10.05 -10.22 13.85
N PHE A 109 9.25 -10.52 12.83
CA PHE A 109 9.74 -11.10 11.57
C PHE A 109 10.83 -10.22 10.92
N LEU A 110 10.65 -8.90 10.90
CA LEU A 110 11.64 -7.96 10.40
C LEU A 110 12.95 -7.99 11.21
N VAL A 111 12.90 -7.92 12.56
CA VAL A 111 14.09 -8.02 13.43
C VAL A 111 14.84 -9.35 13.22
N LEU A 112 14.12 -10.44 12.99
CA LEU A 112 14.71 -11.75 12.77
C LEU A 112 15.34 -11.92 11.37
N ASN A 113 14.98 -11.11 10.37
CA ASN A 113 15.44 -11.28 8.99
C ASN A 113 16.29 -10.12 8.43
N TYR A 114 16.13 -8.90 8.95
CA TYR A 114 16.82 -7.70 8.48
C TYR A 114 18.33 -7.71 8.78
N LYS A 115 19.09 -7.17 7.83
CA LYS A 115 20.48 -6.73 7.95
C LYS A 115 20.66 -5.36 7.29
N PRO A 116 21.62 -4.54 7.75
CA PRO A 116 21.95 -3.27 7.12
C PRO A 116 22.13 -3.41 5.60
N GLY A 117 21.43 -2.58 4.84
CA GLY A 117 21.40 -2.62 3.37
C GLY A 117 20.35 -3.54 2.74
N ASP A 118 19.53 -4.24 3.53
CA ASP A 118 18.28 -4.84 3.04
C ASP A 118 17.21 -3.76 2.79
N GLN A 119 16.29 -4.04 1.86
CA GLN A 119 15.15 -3.17 1.53
C GLN A 119 13.87 -3.73 2.15
N ILE A 120 13.00 -2.85 2.66
CA ILE A 120 11.71 -3.24 3.26
C ILE A 120 10.57 -2.68 2.41
N MET A 121 9.54 -3.47 2.20
CA MET A 121 8.42 -3.15 1.34
C MET A 121 7.12 -3.60 2.00
N CYS A 122 6.11 -2.74 2.03
CA CYS A 122 4.84 -3.02 2.71
C CYS A 122 3.67 -2.92 1.71
N PHE A 123 2.85 -3.95 1.65
CA PHE A 123 1.68 -4.03 0.77
C PHE A 123 0.43 -4.37 1.55
N GLY A 124 -0.71 -3.80 1.20
CA GLY A 124 -1.96 -4.24 1.80
C GLY A 124 -3.23 -3.71 1.17
N PHE A 125 -4.36 -4.28 1.57
CA PHE A 125 -5.71 -3.91 1.14
C PHE A 125 -6.60 -3.64 2.36
N SER A 126 -7.44 -2.60 2.33
CA SER A 126 -8.45 -2.37 3.36
C SER A 126 -7.85 -2.13 4.75
N ARG A 127 -8.29 -2.86 5.79
CA ARG A 127 -7.60 -2.91 7.09
C ARG A 127 -6.16 -3.41 6.99
N GLY A 128 -5.86 -4.32 6.07
CA GLY A 128 -4.49 -4.74 5.78
C GLY A 128 -3.64 -3.61 5.19
N ALA A 129 -4.22 -2.70 4.40
CA ALA A 129 -3.54 -1.48 3.98
C ALA A 129 -3.22 -0.56 5.17
N PHE A 130 -4.15 -0.43 6.12
CA PHE A 130 -3.90 0.28 7.37
C PHE A 130 -2.77 -0.39 8.20
N THR A 131 -2.76 -1.72 8.31
CA THR A 131 -1.67 -2.49 8.96
C THR A 131 -0.33 -2.26 8.27
N ALA A 132 -0.27 -2.37 6.93
CA ALA A 132 0.95 -2.18 6.15
C ALA A 132 1.51 -0.75 6.29
N ARG A 133 0.64 0.26 6.26
CA ARG A 133 1.00 1.66 6.56
C ARG A 133 1.52 1.80 7.99
N THR A 134 0.93 1.06 8.94
CA THR A 134 1.33 1.10 10.36
C THR A 134 2.71 0.49 10.60
N ILE A 135 2.99 -0.64 9.97
CA ILE A 135 4.32 -1.27 10.00
C ILE A 135 5.35 -0.31 9.38
N ALA A 136 5.07 0.27 8.20
CA ALA A 136 5.97 1.23 7.56
C ALA A 136 6.22 2.50 8.40
N GLY A 137 5.18 3.06 9.04
CA GLY A 137 5.29 4.21 9.94
C GLY A 137 6.10 3.90 11.20
N LEU A 138 5.88 2.72 11.80
CA LEU A 138 6.65 2.25 12.96
C LEU A 138 8.14 2.12 12.60
N ILE A 139 8.46 1.47 11.48
CA ILE A 139 9.84 1.34 10.97
C ILE A 139 10.47 2.71 10.72
N SER A 140 9.75 3.64 10.09
CA SER A 140 10.25 5.00 9.81
C SER A 140 10.62 5.79 11.07
N ASP A 141 9.97 5.50 12.21
CA ASP A 141 10.24 6.15 13.48
C ASP A 141 11.25 5.40 14.34
N ILE A 142 10.95 4.16 14.76
CA ILE A 142 11.85 3.44 15.66
C ILE A 142 13.01 2.76 14.92
N GLY A 143 12.85 2.35 13.65
CA GLY A 143 13.81 1.50 12.95
C GLY A 143 13.75 0.05 13.43
N ILE A 144 14.64 -0.82 12.93
CA ILE A 144 14.68 -2.24 13.29
C ILE A 144 15.85 -2.49 14.24
N CYS A 145 15.56 -2.97 15.44
CA CYS A 145 16.56 -3.29 16.44
C CYS A 145 17.35 -4.57 16.16
N SER A 146 18.43 -4.80 16.92
CA SER A 146 19.15 -6.06 16.82
C SER A 146 18.34 -7.21 17.43
N LYS A 147 18.66 -8.44 17.02
CA LYS A 147 18.02 -9.66 17.54
C LYS A 147 18.18 -9.83 19.05
N GLN A 148 19.19 -9.21 19.66
CA GLN A 148 19.46 -9.28 21.09
C GLN A 148 18.58 -8.30 21.88
N ASP A 149 18.15 -7.21 21.25
CA ASP A 149 17.41 -6.11 21.87
C ASP A 149 15.89 -6.27 21.78
N LEU A 150 15.42 -7.27 21.03
CA LEU A 150 14.00 -7.57 20.85
C LEU A 150 13.26 -7.82 22.17
N ASN A 151 13.96 -8.29 23.21
CA ASN A 151 13.42 -8.44 24.56
C ASN A 151 13.01 -7.10 25.21
N ARG A 152 13.60 -5.97 24.79
CA ARG A 152 13.28 -4.60 25.24
C ARG A 152 12.18 -3.93 24.39
N PHE A 153 11.73 -4.59 23.32
CA PHE A 153 10.64 -4.07 22.47
C PHE A 153 9.36 -3.76 23.25
N PRO A 154 8.87 -4.61 24.19
CA PRO A 154 7.63 -4.32 24.93
C PRO A 154 7.69 -2.99 25.68
N ASP A 155 8.83 -2.67 26.28
CA ASP A 155 9.02 -1.42 27.03
C ASP A 155 9.02 -0.21 26.09
N LEU A 156 9.72 -0.29 24.95
CA LEU A 156 9.67 0.73 23.90
C LEU A 156 8.24 0.91 23.37
N TRP A 157 7.50 -0.19 23.17
CA TRP A 157 6.13 -0.17 22.68
C TRP A 157 5.18 0.53 23.67
N GLU A 158 5.30 0.29 24.97
CA GLU A 158 4.53 1.02 25.99
C GLU A 158 4.89 2.52 26.07
N VAL A 159 6.08 2.94 25.61
CA VAL A 159 6.43 4.36 25.45
C VAL A 159 5.89 4.91 24.12
N TYR A 160 6.02 4.16 23.02
CA TYR A 160 5.48 4.50 21.69
C TYR A 160 3.97 4.75 21.74
N LYS A 161 3.23 3.89 22.45
CA LYS A 161 1.77 4.00 22.66
C LYS A 161 1.32 5.27 23.40
N LYS A 162 2.25 6.03 24.00
CA LYS A 162 2.00 7.34 24.64
C LYS A 162 2.26 8.54 23.72
N SER A 163 2.76 8.32 22.50
CA SER A 163 2.96 9.41 21.52
C SER A 163 1.64 10.11 21.19
N LYS A 164 1.71 11.42 20.89
CA LYS A 164 0.50 12.21 20.59
C LYS A 164 0.06 12.07 19.14
N PRO A 165 -1.25 12.18 18.85
CA PRO A 165 -1.79 12.27 17.49
C PRO A 165 -1.11 13.33 16.62
N GLY A 166 -0.56 12.87 15.48
CA GLY A 166 0.15 13.70 14.52
C GLY A 166 1.55 14.18 14.94
N GLU A 167 2.08 13.73 16.07
CA GLU A 167 3.46 13.99 16.48
C GLU A 167 4.33 12.75 16.17
N ARG A 168 5.47 12.97 15.49
CA ARG A 168 6.47 11.92 15.21
C ARG A 168 7.02 11.40 16.55
N PHE A 169 7.07 10.08 16.73
CA PHE A 169 7.63 9.51 17.95
C PHE A 169 9.14 9.66 17.98
N TYR A 170 9.81 9.40 16.85
CA TYR A 170 11.25 9.60 16.72
C TYR A 170 11.62 11.05 17.04
N CYS A 171 12.54 11.21 18.00
CA CYS A 171 12.99 12.50 18.55
C CYS A 171 11.89 13.36 19.21
N SER A 172 10.77 12.75 19.61
CA SER A 172 9.89 13.30 20.66
C SER A 172 10.62 13.36 22.02
N ASP A 173 10.05 14.03 23.02
CA ASP A 173 10.64 14.00 24.38
C ASP A 173 10.58 12.58 24.97
N LEU A 174 9.54 11.79 24.63
CA LEU A 174 9.42 10.39 25.01
C LEU A 174 10.53 9.50 24.43
N TRP A 175 10.97 9.79 23.20
CA TRP A 175 12.07 9.06 22.55
C TRP A 175 13.41 9.36 23.22
N PHE A 176 13.74 10.63 23.44
CA PHE A 176 15.00 10.99 24.11
C PHE A 176 15.05 10.50 25.56
N GLU A 177 13.95 10.63 26.32
CA GLU A 177 13.86 10.09 27.69
C GLU A 177 14.00 8.56 27.78
N TRP A 178 13.80 7.83 26.67
CA TRP A 178 13.98 6.38 26.59
C TRP A 178 15.37 5.99 26.06
N MET A 179 15.88 6.68 25.04
CA MET A 179 17.21 6.47 24.46
C MET A 179 18.34 6.92 25.42
N ASP A 180 18.28 8.19 25.83
CA ASP A 180 19.32 8.93 26.55
C ASP A 180 19.04 8.95 28.07
N GLY A 181 17.84 8.54 28.46
CA GLY A 181 17.38 8.45 29.84
C GLY A 181 16.90 9.79 30.41
N LYS A 182 16.55 9.76 31.70
CA LYS A 182 16.15 10.92 32.50
C LYS A 182 16.73 10.75 33.90
N ALA A 183 17.49 11.73 34.37
CA ALA A 183 18.01 11.72 35.73
C ALA A 183 16.86 11.86 36.74
N ASP A 184 16.92 11.10 37.83
CA ASP A 184 16.00 11.31 38.95
C ASP A 184 16.33 12.67 39.60
N GLU A 185 15.32 13.52 39.81
CA GLU A 185 15.53 14.84 40.41
C GLU A 185 15.60 14.77 41.94
N ASP A 186 15.15 13.66 42.54
CA ASP A 186 15.21 13.34 43.97
C ASP A 186 16.35 12.34 44.28
N GLN A 187 17.54 12.58 43.71
CA GLN A 187 18.75 11.73 43.84
C GLN A 187 19.07 11.27 45.26
N GLY A 188 18.99 12.21 46.22
CA GLY A 188 19.62 12.11 47.53
C GLY A 188 21.16 12.05 47.46
N ALA A 189 21.84 12.43 48.54
CA ALA A 189 23.29 12.30 48.69
C ALA A 189 23.72 10.93 49.23
N ARG A 190 22.77 10.05 49.59
CA ARG A 190 23.04 8.71 50.15
C ARG A 190 22.77 7.61 49.12
N GLY A 191 23.80 6.85 48.77
CA GLY A 191 23.71 5.67 47.92
C GLY A 191 24.84 5.60 46.90
N ASP A 192 25.23 4.39 46.51
CA ASP A 192 26.50 4.11 45.81
C ASP A 192 26.50 4.45 44.30
N SER A 193 25.45 5.10 43.77
CA SER A 193 25.38 5.47 42.34
C SER A 193 24.40 6.60 42.03
N PHE A 194 24.65 7.31 40.92
CA PHE A 194 23.73 8.28 40.33
C PHE A 194 22.49 7.58 39.74
N VAL A 195 21.30 8.06 40.10
CA VAL A 195 20.03 7.39 39.80
C VAL A 195 19.38 7.98 38.55
N PHE A 196 18.77 7.13 37.74
CA PHE A 196 17.96 7.56 36.60
C PHE A 196 16.52 7.10 36.84
N GLU A 197 15.56 8.05 36.77
CA GLU A 197 14.13 7.75 36.71
C GLU A 197 13.83 6.86 35.50
N LYS A 198 14.52 7.12 34.39
CA LYS A 198 14.51 6.30 33.17
C LYS A 198 15.95 6.07 32.74
N ARG A 199 16.39 4.81 32.75
CA ARG A 199 17.76 4.46 32.34
C ARG A 199 17.90 4.63 30.83
N PRO A 200 19.06 5.10 30.33
CA PRO A 200 19.35 5.11 28.90
C PRO A 200 19.37 3.69 28.36
N GLU A 201 18.60 3.42 27.31
CA GLU A 201 18.61 2.14 26.59
C GLU A 201 19.64 2.12 25.44
N GLY A 202 20.17 3.29 25.03
CA GLY A 202 21.20 3.39 23.99
C GLY A 202 20.69 3.07 22.58
N ASP A 203 21.62 2.84 21.65
CA ASP A 203 21.30 2.70 20.22
C ASP A 203 20.34 1.55 19.90
N TRP A 204 19.09 1.92 19.61
CA TRP A 204 18.05 0.95 19.29
C TRP A 204 18.11 0.42 17.86
N ALA A 205 18.34 1.27 16.87
CA ALA A 205 18.09 0.94 15.46
C ALA A 205 19.37 0.57 14.69
N GLN A 206 19.32 -0.50 13.90
CA GLN A 206 20.39 -0.85 12.97
C GLN A 206 20.55 0.21 11.86
N GLU A 207 21.75 0.33 11.29
CA GLU A 207 22.03 1.25 10.18
C GLU A 207 21.08 1.03 9.00
N GLY A 208 20.56 2.12 8.42
CA GLY A 208 19.60 2.10 7.31
C GLY A 208 18.20 1.58 7.66
N SER A 209 17.98 1.01 8.85
CA SER A 209 16.76 0.24 9.17
C SER A 209 15.48 1.05 9.31
N ARG A 210 15.54 2.39 9.23
CA ARG A 210 14.36 3.26 9.18
C ARG A 210 13.82 3.45 7.77
N ASP A 211 14.61 3.20 6.73
CA ASP A 211 14.17 3.39 5.34
C ASP A 211 13.23 2.26 4.90
N VAL A 212 12.05 2.65 4.41
CA VAL A 212 11.08 1.77 3.76
C VAL A 212 11.09 2.11 2.26
N GLU A 213 11.40 1.14 1.42
CA GLU A 213 11.57 1.35 -0.01
C GLU A 213 10.22 1.63 -0.69
N VAL A 214 9.23 0.78 -0.45
CA VAL A 214 7.91 0.86 -1.10
C VAL A 214 6.79 0.63 -0.08
N VAL A 215 5.74 1.45 -0.15
CA VAL A 215 4.43 1.14 0.46
C VAL A 215 3.35 1.19 -0.62
N GLY A 216 2.82 0.03 -1.02
CA GLY A 216 1.78 -0.09 -2.06
C GLY A 216 0.46 -0.56 -1.48
N VAL A 217 -0.57 0.28 -1.52
CA VAL A 217 -1.85 -0.01 -0.86
C VAL A 217 -3.06 0.06 -1.80
N TYR A 218 -4.01 -0.84 -1.56
CA TYR A 218 -5.33 -0.83 -2.17
C TYR A 218 -6.33 -0.30 -1.15
N ASP A 219 -6.99 0.80 -1.51
CA ASP A 219 -8.13 1.41 -0.83
C ASP A 219 -8.03 1.42 0.70
N THR A 220 -7.08 2.21 1.25
CA THR A 220 -6.94 2.32 2.71
C THR A 220 -8.19 2.96 3.29
N VAL A 221 -8.80 2.28 4.26
CA VAL A 221 -9.94 2.77 5.02
C VAL A 221 -9.58 3.05 6.47
N SER A 222 -10.16 4.13 7.01
CA SER A 222 -9.91 4.58 8.38
C SER A 222 -10.25 3.48 9.39
N ALA A 223 -9.36 3.25 10.35
CA ALA A 223 -9.59 2.30 11.43
C ALA A 223 -10.70 2.76 12.41
N ILE A 224 -11.31 3.94 12.22
CA ILE A 224 -12.41 4.45 13.05
C ILE A 224 -13.76 3.84 12.65
N GLY A 225 -14.09 3.86 11.35
CA GLY A 225 -15.45 3.53 10.89
C GLY A 225 -15.87 2.07 11.10
N MET A 226 -14.92 1.13 11.16
CA MET A 226 -15.21 -0.29 11.35
C MET A 226 -15.45 -0.69 12.82
N PRO A 227 -14.64 -0.24 13.80
CA PRO A 227 -14.95 -0.36 15.22
C PRO A 227 -16.24 0.33 15.64
N GLU A 228 -16.55 1.55 15.16
CA GLU A 228 -17.80 2.23 15.54
C GLU A 228 -19.04 1.45 15.08
N VAL A 229 -19.03 0.95 13.84
CA VAL A 229 -20.06 0.03 13.30
C VAL A 229 -20.19 -1.27 14.09
N LEU A 230 -19.10 -1.75 14.70
CA LEU A 230 -19.07 -2.95 15.53
C LEU A 230 -19.27 -2.64 17.03
N GLY A 231 -19.52 -1.39 17.42
CA GLY A 231 -19.77 -0.97 18.81
C GLY A 231 -18.52 -0.91 19.70
N MET A 232 -17.34 -0.72 19.11
CA MET A 232 -16.04 -0.94 19.74
C MET A 232 -15.18 0.32 19.76
N LYS A 233 -14.43 0.52 20.85
CA LYS A 233 -13.49 1.64 20.97
C LYS A 233 -12.13 1.29 20.36
N LEU A 234 -11.59 2.21 19.56
CA LEU A 234 -10.20 2.17 19.13
C LEU A 234 -9.25 2.23 20.35
N PRO A 235 -8.14 1.46 20.35
CA PRO A 235 -7.05 1.67 21.30
C PRO A 235 -6.50 3.09 21.19
N SER A 236 -6.17 3.71 22.34
CA SER A 236 -5.66 5.08 22.36
C SER A 236 -4.36 5.25 21.58
N TRP A 237 -3.54 4.21 21.47
CA TRP A 237 -2.33 4.28 20.65
C TRP A 237 -2.66 4.44 19.17
N LEU A 238 -3.67 3.74 18.64
CA LEU A 238 -4.15 3.93 17.26
C LEU A 238 -4.71 5.34 16.99
N SER A 239 -4.87 6.18 18.01
CA SER A 239 -5.14 7.60 17.79
C SER A 239 -3.93 8.39 17.27
N TRP A 240 -2.70 7.84 17.24
CA TRP A 240 -1.54 8.59 16.73
C TRP A 240 -1.71 9.02 15.25
N TRP A 241 -2.53 8.27 14.50
CA TRP A 241 -3.00 8.57 13.14
C TRP A 241 -4.10 9.64 13.07
N THR A 242 -4.90 9.77 14.12
CA THR A 242 -6.17 10.52 14.08
C THR A 242 -5.98 11.92 14.63
N ARG A 243 -5.66 12.88 13.75
CA ARG A 243 -5.59 14.29 14.12
C ARG A 243 -6.98 14.76 14.58
N LYS A 244 -7.15 15.04 15.88
CA LYS A 244 -8.38 15.63 16.44
C LYS A 244 -8.76 16.90 15.67
N GLY A 245 -9.77 16.81 14.79
CA GLY A 245 -10.16 17.92 13.93
C GLY A 245 -10.69 17.57 12.53
N GLY A 246 -10.86 16.30 12.16
CA GLY A 246 -11.59 15.91 10.94
C GLY A 246 -10.75 15.82 9.65
N CYS A 247 -9.43 15.98 9.71
CA CYS A 247 -8.55 15.51 8.64
C CYS A 247 -8.16 14.05 8.91
N GLU A 248 -8.77 13.10 8.20
CA GLU A 248 -8.34 11.70 8.18
C GLU A 248 -7.01 11.50 7.42
N ASN A 249 -6.55 12.53 6.69
CA ASN A 249 -5.39 12.46 5.83
C ASN A 249 -4.07 12.58 6.62
N VAL A 250 -3.15 11.68 6.32
CA VAL A 250 -1.93 11.46 7.11
C VAL A 250 -0.70 11.89 6.32
N GLY A 251 0.26 12.55 6.96
CA GLY A 251 1.53 12.86 6.32
C GLY A 251 2.28 11.59 5.97
N LEU A 252 2.87 11.51 4.78
CA LEU A 252 3.73 10.39 4.41
C LEU A 252 4.93 10.35 5.38
N ALA A 253 5.20 9.19 5.96
CA ALA A 253 6.28 9.04 6.93
C ALA A 253 7.63 9.31 6.27
N THR A 254 8.50 10.07 6.94
CA THR A 254 9.74 10.65 6.40
C THR A 254 10.64 9.64 5.69
N ASN A 255 10.75 8.41 6.20
CA ASN A 255 11.67 7.42 5.64
C ASN A 255 11.02 6.46 4.63
N VAL A 256 9.77 6.71 4.19
CA VAL A 256 9.15 5.98 3.07
C VAL A 256 9.58 6.62 1.74
N LYS A 257 10.30 5.89 0.88
CA LYS A 257 10.79 6.44 -0.40
C LYS A 257 9.70 6.51 -1.47
N HIS A 258 8.91 5.45 -1.63
CA HIS A 258 7.88 5.36 -2.67
C HIS A 258 6.54 4.88 -2.08
N ALA A 259 5.47 5.62 -2.33
CA ALA A 259 4.14 5.36 -1.80
C ALA A 259 3.08 5.41 -2.92
N PHE A 260 2.35 4.32 -3.07
CA PHE A 260 1.37 4.10 -4.15
C PHE A 260 0.03 3.70 -3.54
N GLN A 261 -1.06 4.39 -3.89
CA GLN A 261 -2.40 4.05 -3.39
C GLN A 261 -3.42 4.00 -4.54
N ALA A 262 -4.06 2.85 -4.73
CA ALA A 262 -5.26 2.72 -5.58
C ALA A 262 -6.51 3.03 -4.73
N LEU A 263 -7.48 3.76 -5.29
CA LEU A 263 -8.66 4.26 -4.56
C LEU A 263 -9.97 3.98 -5.32
N ALA A 264 -11.00 3.63 -4.57
CA ALA A 264 -12.38 3.48 -5.06
C ALA A 264 -13.04 4.85 -5.21
N LEU A 265 -13.51 5.19 -6.41
CA LEU A 265 -14.17 6.46 -6.72
C LEU A 265 -15.66 6.47 -6.36
N ASP A 266 -16.34 5.32 -6.46
CA ASP A 266 -17.79 5.20 -6.29
C ASP A 266 -18.20 4.72 -4.89
N GLU A 267 -17.23 4.47 -4.01
CA GLU A 267 -17.46 4.10 -2.61
C GLU A 267 -18.11 5.25 -1.83
N HIS A 268 -19.09 4.90 -0.98
CA HIS A 268 -19.85 5.87 -0.19
C HIS A 268 -20.31 5.34 1.18
N ARG A 269 -19.94 4.12 1.57
CA ARG A 269 -20.16 3.65 2.94
C ARG A 269 -19.23 4.44 3.85
N ASN A 270 -19.80 5.15 4.83
CA ASN A 270 -19.03 5.90 5.84
C ASN A 270 -18.02 5.01 6.63
N ALA A 271 -18.26 3.69 6.68
CA ALA A 271 -17.31 2.74 7.29
C ALA A 271 -16.05 2.49 6.43
N PHE A 272 -16.00 3.04 5.23
CA PHE A 272 -14.95 2.91 4.21
C PHE A 272 -14.47 4.29 3.72
N SER A 273 -14.51 5.31 4.58
CA SER A 273 -13.93 6.64 4.28
C SER A 273 -12.43 6.52 3.96
N PRO A 274 -11.95 7.20 2.90
CA PRO A 274 -10.61 7.00 2.34
C PRO A 274 -9.56 7.73 3.17
N THR A 275 -8.55 7.00 3.64
CA THR A 275 -7.38 7.62 4.27
C THR A 275 -6.37 7.99 3.20
N LEU A 276 -6.31 9.26 2.78
CA LEU A 276 -5.27 9.71 1.85
C LEU A 276 -3.94 9.95 2.57
N TRP A 277 -2.86 9.94 1.80
CA TRP A 277 -1.60 10.58 2.20
C TRP A 277 -1.51 12.01 1.71
N TYR A 278 -0.62 12.77 2.34
CA TYR A 278 -0.02 13.97 1.74
C TYR A 278 1.50 13.96 1.91
N LEU A 279 2.21 14.57 0.99
CA LEU A 279 3.66 14.80 1.10
C LEU A 279 3.90 16.12 1.85
N PRO A 280 4.51 16.12 3.05
CA PRO A 280 4.77 17.34 3.81
C PRO A 280 5.65 18.34 3.04
N LYS A 281 5.44 19.63 3.26
CA LYS A 281 6.32 20.67 2.69
C LYS A 281 7.75 20.55 3.23
N VAL A 282 8.70 20.52 2.31
CA VAL A 282 10.14 20.47 2.56
C VAL A 282 10.70 21.88 2.53
N GLY A 283 11.44 22.29 3.57
CA GLY A 283 12.17 23.56 3.57
C GLY A 283 13.36 23.54 2.61
N ASN A 284 13.91 24.68 2.22
CA ASN A 284 15.17 24.75 1.46
C ASN A 284 16.35 24.86 2.46
N VAL A 285 17.35 23.98 2.32
CA VAL A 285 18.40 23.77 3.35
C VAL A 285 19.77 23.57 2.69
N THR A 286 20.73 24.39 3.07
CA THR A 286 22.13 24.26 2.63
C THR A 286 22.93 23.32 3.54
N PRO A 287 23.98 22.65 3.03
CA PRO A 287 24.91 21.86 3.86
C PRO A 287 25.54 22.69 5.00
N GLU A 288 25.75 23.99 4.78
CA GLU A 288 26.31 24.92 5.76
C GLU A 288 25.39 25.10 6.97
N GLN A 289 24.07 25.18 6.77
CA GLN A 289 23.09 25.23 7.86
C GLN A 289 23.10 23.95 8.70
N ILE A 290 23.30 22.79 8.05
CA ILE A 290 23.41 21.50 8.73
C ILE A 290 24.67 21.47 9.60
N GLU A 291 25.84 21.86 9.08
CA GLU A 291 27.09 21.82 9.84
C GLU A 291 27.11 22.83 11.00
N ILE A 292 26.52 24.03 10.81
CA ILE A 292 26.34 25.01 11.91
C ILE A 292 25.45 24.41 13.01
N GLN A 293 24.29 23.85 12.65
CA GLN A 293 23.36 23.28 13.63
C GLN A 293 23.95 22.03 14.30
N LYS A 294 24.77 21.25 13.59
CA LYS A 294 25.52 20.11 14.13
C LYS A 294 26.56 20.55 15.16
N SER A 295 27.37 21.57 14.85
CA SER A 295 28.30 22.13 15.84
C SER A 295 27.60 22.62 17.11
N MET A 296 26.39 23.18 16.99
CA MET A 296 25.56 23.54 18.15
C MET A 296 25.08 22.31 18.95
N VAL A 297 24.74 21.21 18.29
CA VAL A 297 24.40 19.93 18.95
C VAL A 297 25.62 19.35 19.65
N ASP A 298 26.77 19.28 18.98
CA ASP A 298 28.03 18.74 19.53
C ASP A 298 28.46 19.52 20.80
N GLN A 299 28.38 20.85 20.77
CA GLN A 299 28.64 21.70 21.94
C GLN A 299 27.67 21.45 23.11
N LYS A 300 26.39 21.16 22.82
CA LYS A 300 25.39 20.84 23.85
C LYS A 300 25.54 19.42 24.39
N ALA A 301 25.98 18.48 23.56
CA ALA A 301 26.29 17.11 23.96
C ALA A 301 27.50 17.08 24.90
N GLN A 302 28.59 17.77 24.56
CA GLN A 302 29.75 17.88 25.45
C GLN A 302 29.38 18.52 26.80
N ALA A 303 28.63 19.64 26.77
CA ALA A 303 28.18 20.30 27.99
C ALA A 303 27.22 19.45 28.85
N TRP A 304 26.53 18.48 28.25
CA TRP A 304 25.69 17.51 28.97
C TRP A 304 26.55 16.41 29.62
N ASP A 305 27.51 15.82 28.88
CA ASP A 305 28.41 14.80 29.41
C ASP A 305 29.29 15.36 30.54
N ASP A 306 29.89 16.54 30.35
CA ASP A 306 30.67 17.22 31.40
C ASP A 306 29.87 17.38 32.70
N LEU A 307 28.59 17.78 32.60
CA LEU A 307 27.68 17.93 33.74
C LEU A 307 27.24 16.60 34.35
N LEU A 308 27.08 15.54 33.54
CA LEU A 308 26.80 14.19 34.05
C LEU A 308 27.99 13.69 34.86
N GLN A 309 29.21 13.83 34.36
CA GLN A 309 30.43 13.45 35.08
C GLN A 309 30.61 14.26 36.36
N ASP A 310 30.31 15.56 36.35
CA ASP A 310 30.32 16.40 37.56
C ASP A 310 29.24 15.97 38.58
N ALA A 311 28.02 15.64 38.14
CA ALA A 311 26.94 15.20 39.01
C ALA A 311 27.24 13.83 39.66
N ILE A 312 27.83 12.91 38.89
CA ILE A 312 28.33 11.62 39.40
C ILE A 312 29.43 11.88 40.44
N ARG A 313 30.49 12.64 40.11
CA ARG A 313 31.57 12.98 41.04
C ARG A 313 31.08 13.66 42.32
N LEU A 314 30.08 14.54 42.22
CA LEU A 314 29.49 15.23 43.37
C LEU A 314 28.82 14.23 44.32
N LYS A 315 28.06 13.27 43.79
CA LYS A 315 27.39 12.22 44.58
C LYS A 315 28.40 11.24 45.19
N ASP A 316 29.30 10.72 44.37
CA ASP A 316 30.33 9.75 44.76
C ASP A 316 31.31 10.32 45.81
N SER A 317 31.42 11.65 45.92
CA SER A 317 32.22 12.30 46.96
C SER A 317 31.73 12.00 48.39
N GLY A 318 30.45 11.66 48.58
CA GLY A 318 29.80 11.47 49.88
C GLY A 318 29.74 12.71 50.79
N ASN A 319 30.18 13.87 50.30
CA ASN A 319 30.28 15.12 51.08
C ASN A 319 29.23 16.18 50.69
N ALA A 320 28.50 15.97 49.60
CA ALA A 320 27.42 16.85 49.14
C ALA A 320 26.15 16.71 50.00
N SER A 321 25.31 17.75 50.07
CA SER A 321 23.98 17.63 50.66
C SER A 321 22.97 17.05 49.64
N ASP A 322 21.84 16.52 50.13
CA ASP A 322 20.77 16.02 49.26
C ASP A 322 20.34 17.10 48.23
N GLU A 323 20.26 18.37 48.67
CA GLU A 323 19.87 19.49 47.82
C GLU A 323 20.93 19.81 46.74
N ASP A 324 22.22 19.65 47.03
CA ASP A 324 23.28 19.87 46.02
C ASP A 324 23.19 18.83 44.88
N VAL A 325 22.98 17.55 45.23
CA VAL A 325 22.88 16.46 44.26
C VAL A 325 21.56 16.54 43.47
N ASN A 326 20.46 16.89 44.13
CA ASN A 326 19.17 17.12 43.49
C ASN A 326 19.21 18.34 42.53
N ASN A 327 19.89 19.42 42.90
CA ASN A 327 20.14 20.56 42.00
C ASN A 327 20.98 20.17 40.77
N ALA A 328 22.00 19.33 40.95
CA ALA A 328 22.82 18.84 39.84
C ALA A 328 21.98 18.02 38.83
N ALA A 329 21.11 17.13 39.32
CA ALA A 329 20.22 16.34 38.47
C ALA A 329 19.17 17.20 37.73
N ARG A 330 18.55 18.18 38.42
CA ARG A 330 17.64 19.16 37.81
C ARG A 330 18.32 19.94 36.67
N LYS A 331 19.55 20.42 36.90
CA LYS A 331 20.37 21.11 35.89
C LYS A 331 20.74 20.19 34.72
N LEU A 332 21.04 18.92 34.96
CA LEU A 332 21.31 17.94 33.90
C LEU A 332 20.07 17.74 33.01
N ASN A 333 18.88 17.58 33.60
CA ASN A 333 17.61 17.47 32.88
C ASN A 333 17.24 18.77 32.12
N GLU A 334 17.64 19.95 32.59
CA GLU A 334 17.51 21.22 31.84
C GLU A 334 18.38 21.26 30.58
N ILE A 335 19.64 20.82 30.70
CA ILE A 335 20.58 20.78 29.57
C ILE A 335 20.22 19.68 28.58
N ALA A 336 19.75 18.51 29.05
CA ALA A 336 19.19 17.46 28.19
C ALA A 336 18.04 18.00 27.33
N ARG A 337 17.06 18.69 27.94
CA ARG A 337 15.96 19.35 27.21
C ARG A 337 16.47 20.41 26.22
N ALA A 338 17.60 21.07 26.48
CA ALA A 338 18.20 22.01 25.54
C ALA A 338 18.87 21.30 24.35
N LEU A 339 19.65 20.24 24.61
CA LEU A 339 20.24 19.37 23.58
C LEU A 339 19.15 18.81 22.67
N ASN A 340 18.10 18.21 23.23
CA ASN A 340 16.97 17.62 22.50
C ASN A 340 16.29 18.61 21.53
N ARG A 341 16.21 19.91 21.89
CA ARG A 341 15.68 20.96 21.00
C ARG A 341 16.61 21.25 19.82
N GLU A 342 17.92 21.24 20.02
CA GLU A 342 18.88 21.44 18.93
C GLU A 342 18.99 20.20 18.03
N THR A 343 18.96 19.00 18.61
CA THR A 343 18.95 17.72 17.87
C THR A 343 17.74 17.61 16.95
N ARG A 344 16.54 18.03 17.40
CA ARG A 344 15.34 18.14 16.54
C ARG A 344 15.54 19.04 15.33
N LYS A 345 16.18 20.20 15.50
CA LYS A 345 16.46 21.11 14.38
C LYS A 345 17.44 20.48 13.41
N LEU A 346 18.52 19.87 13.91
CA LEU A 346 19.51 19.18 13.07
C LEU A 346 18.85 18.10 12.21
N LEU A 347 18.06 17.23 12.83
CA LEU A 347 17.37 16.15 12.12
C LEU A 347 16.34 16.68 11.13
N LYS A 348 15.60 17.74 11.45
CA LYS A 348 14.67 18.38 10.50
C LYS A 348 15.41 18.98 9.29
N LEU A 349 16.58 19.60 9.50
CA LEU A 349 17.42 20.10 8.41
C LEU A 349 17.98 18.95 7.56
N GLN A 350 18.40 17.84 8.18
CA GLN A 350 18.89 16.64 7.48
C GLN A 350 17.78 15.94 6.68
N ASP A 351 16.59 15.77 7.26
CA ASP A 351 15.41 15.21 6.59
C ASP A 351 14.98 16.10 5.41
N ASP A 352 14.92 17.42 5.59
CA ASP A 352 14.57 18.34 4.50
C ASP A 352 15.62 18.33 3.37
N HIS A 353 16.90 18.29 3.70
CA HIS A 353 17.99 18.17 2.72
C HIS A 353 17.98 16.81 2.00
N LYS A 354 17.72 15.70 2.73
CA LYS A 354 17.45 14.37 2.15
C LYS A 354 16.34 14.46 1.11
N HIS A 355 15.23 15.13 1.41
CA HIS A 355 14.09 15.23 0.50
C HIS A 355 14.24 16.25 -0.64
N GLN A 356 15.12 17.25 -0.54
CA GLN A 356 15.49 18.10 -1.66
C GLN A 356 16.25 17.32 -2.74
N HIS A 357 17.19 16.47 -2.34
CA HIS A 357 18.06 15.71 -3.26
C HIS A 357 17.47 14.34 -3.65
N HIS A 358 16.70 13.74 -2.76
CA HIS A 358 16.03 12.44 -2.92
C HIS A 358 14.54 12.58 -2.50
N PRO A 359 13.72 13.23 -3.33
CA PRO A 359 12.30 13.44 -3.02
C PRO A 359 11.54 12.12 -2.95
N GLN A 360 10.63 12.01 -1.98
CA GLN A 360 9.72 10.88 -1.86
C GLN A 360 8.77 10.88 -3.06
N THR A 361 8.42 9.70 -3.56
CA THR A 361 7.37 9.52 -4.56
C THR A 361 6.05 9.23 -3.85
N LEU A 362 5.04 10.10 -4.04
CA LEU A 362 3.65 9.80 -3.65
C LEU A 362 2.78 9.80 -4.92
N THR A 363 1.91 8.81 -5.05
CA THR A 363 0.94 8.72 -6.16
C THR A 363 -0.33 8.02 -5.68
N GLN A 364 -1.46 8.70 -5.79
CA GLN A 364 -2.77 8.18 -5.39
C GLN A 364 -3.71 8.22 -6.60
N VAL A 365 -4.24 7.08 -7.03
CA VAL A 365 -5.01 6.96 -8.28
C VAL A 365 -6.42 6.46 -8.02
N TRP A 366 -7.41 7.21 -8.48
CA TRP A 366 -8.82 6.91 -8.37
C TRP A 366 -9.32 6.08 -9.56
N PHE A 367 -9.96 4.95 -9.25
CA PHE A 367 -10.54 3.99 -10.19
C PHE A 367 -12.05 3.87 -9.92
N PRO A 368 -12.88 3.56 -10.92
CA PRO A 368 -14.32 3.42 -10.74
C PRO A 368 -14.64 2.16 -9.90
N GLY A 369 -15.81 2.14 -9.27
CA GLY A 369 -16.27 1.05 -8.41
C GLY A 369 -16.07 1.28 -6.92
N TYR A 370 -16.44 0.26 -6.16
CA TYR A 370 -16.48 0.23 -4.70
C TYR A 370 -15.19 -0.37 -4.12
N HIS A 371 -15.04 -0.35 -2.81
CA HIS A 371 -13.89 -0.88 -2.09
C HIS A 371 -13.37 -2.25 -2.59
N ILE A 372 -14.29 -3.20 -2.82
CA ILE A 372 -13.94 -4.56 -3.27
C ILE A 372 -13.45 -4.61 -4.73
N ASN A 373 -13.89 -3.68 -5.58
CA ASN A 373 -13.42 -3.57 -6.97
C ASN A 373 -11.95 -3.16 -7.05
N ILE A 374 -11.37 -2.61 -5.98
CA ILE A 374 -9.98 -2.10 -5.98
C ILE A 374 -8.99 -3.11 -5.42
N GLY A 375 -9.33 -3.76 -4.30
CA GLY A 375 -8.48 -4.79 -3.68
C GLY A 375 -8.76 -6.21 -4.15
N GLY A 376 -9.91 -6.46 -4.77
CA GLY A 376 -10.30 -7.76 -5.28
C GLY A 376 -10.70 -8.79 -4.22
N GLY A 377 -11.05 -9.98 -4.71
CA GLY A 377 -11.47 -11.12 -3.88
C GLY A 377 -12.99 -11.18 -3.64
N SER A 378 -13.82 -10.62 -4.53
CA SER A 378 -15.26 -10.69 -4.33
C SER A 378 -15.78 -12.13 -4.39
N GLY A 379 -16.56 -12.53 -3.39
CA GLY A 379 -17.32 -13.78 -3.43
C GLY A 379 -18.45 -13.77 -4.47
N GLU A 380 -18.85 -12.59 -4.95
CA GLU A 380 -19.84 -12.40 -6.02
C GLU A 380 -19.31 -12.93 -7.36
N THR A 381 -17.99 -12.82 -7.61
CA THR A 381 -17.30 -13.42 -8.76
C THR A 381 -17.45 -14.95 -8.80
N LEU A 382 -17.64 -15.62 -7.65
CA LEU A 382 -17.92 -17.08 -7.64
C LEU A 382 -19.39 -17.43 -7.96
N LYS A 383 -20.28 -16.43 -8.07
CA LYS A 383 -21.72 -16.57 -8.31
C LYS A 383 -22.20 -15.99 -9.66
N ASP A 384 -21.27 -15.53 -10.51
CA ASP A 384 -21.56 -14.70 -11.69
C ASP A 384 -22.31 -13.39 -11.34
N GLU A 385 -21.96 -12.78 -10.20
CA GLU A 385 -22.55 -11.54 -9.71
C GLU A 385 -21.53 -10.39 -9.85
N GLY A 386 -21.93 -9.32 -10.54
CA GLY A 386 -21.19 -8.04 -10.55
C GLY A 386 -20.13 -7.87 -11.64
N ASP A 387 -19.02 -7.23 -11.25
CA ASP A 387 -17.90 -6.75 -12.08
C ASP A 387 -16.84 -7.85 -12.35
N MET A 388 -17.00 -9.03 -11.76
CA MET A 388 -16.20 -10.23 -12.04
C MET A 388 -14.66 -10.05 -11.97
N GLU A 389 -14.20 -9.20 -11.04
CA GLU A 389 -12.79 -8.79 -10.87
C GLU A 389 -12.17 -8.01 -12.07
N GLU A 390 -12.96 -7.50 -13.02
CA GLU A 390 -12.42 -6.69 -14.12
C GLU A 390 -11.66 -5.47 -13.59
N MET A 391 -12.26 -4.72 -12.67
CA MET A 391 -11.61 -3.55 -12.08
C MET A 391 -10.42 -3.90 -11.19
N SER A 392 -10.57 -4.98 -10.42
CA SER A 392 -9.51 -5.54 -9.56
C SER A 392 -8.29 -5.94 -10.39
N ASN A 393 -8.48 -6.39 -11.63
CA ASN A 393 -7.37 -6.63 -12.55
C ASN A 393 -6.66 -5.35 -12.99
N ILE A 394 -7.41 -4.28 -13.26
CA ILE A 394 -6.85 -3.00 -13.72
C ILE A 394 -6.03 -2.35 -12.60
N THR A 395 -6.55 -2.35 -11.36
CA THR A 395 -5.82 -1.80 -10.20
C THR A 395 -4.59 -2.64 -9.84
N PHE A 396 -4.65 -3.96 -9.98
CA PHE A 396 -3.50 -4.86 -9.82
C PHE A 396 -2.41 -4.55 -10.85
N SER A 397 -2.79 -4.44 -12.11
CA SER A 397 -1.87 -4.16 -13.22
C SER A 397 -1.21 -2.79 -13.07
N TRP A 398 -1.98 -1.77 -12.63
CA TRP A 398 -1.43 -0.47 -12.28
C TRP A 398 -0.39 -0.55 -11.15
N MET A 399 -0.68 -1.31 -10.08
CA MET A 399 0.26 -1.50 -8.97
C MET A 399 1.53 -2.22 -9.43
N LEU A 400 1.42 -3.29 -10.24
CA LEU A 400 2.57 -3.99 -10.82
C LEU A 400 3.49 -3.02 -11.59
N ASP A 401 2.93 -2.13 -12.41
CA ASP A 401 3.71 -1.10 -13.12
C ASP A 401 4.37 -0.08 -12.17
N GLN A 402 3.80 0.21 -10.99
CA GLN A 402 4.44 1.08 -10.00
C GLN A 402 5.62 0.39 -9.31
N VAL A 403 5.52 -0.92 -9.08
CA VAL A 403 6.47 -1.66 -8.24
C VAL A 403 7.52 -2.46 -9.01
N LYS A 404 7.36 -2.67 -10.33
CA LYS A 404 8.33 -3.37 -11.18
C LYS A 404 9.78 -2.85 -11.15
N PRO A 405 10.10 -1.56 -10.84
CA PRO A 405 11.50 -1.15 -10.67
C PRO A 405 12.15 -1.75 -9.41
N TYR A 406 11.34 -2.11 -8.42
CA TYR A 406 11.79 -2.53 -7.09
C TYR A 406 11.55 -4.02 -6.83
N LEU A 407 10.61 -4.66 -7.52
CA LEU A 407 10.23 -6.07 -7.36
C LEU A 407 10.39 -6.85 -8.66
N SER A 408 10.82 -8.11 -8.55
CA SER A 408 10.90 -9.05 -9.67
C SER A 408 9.73 -10.04 -9.64
N PHE A 409 9.03 -10.17 -10.77
CA PHE A 409 7.84 -11.01 -10.92
C PHE A 409 8.09 -12.22 -11.81
N ASN A 410 7.38 -13.31 -11.52
CA ASN A 410 7.29 -14.45 -12.42
C ASN A 410 6.23 -14.14 -13.49
N GLU A 411 6.68 -13.73 -14.67
CA GLU A 411 5.82 -13.42 -15.82
C GLU A 411 4.99 -14.64 -16.29
N GLU A 412 5.52 -15.85 -16.15
CA GLU A 412 4.79 -17.09 -16.47
C GLU A 412 3.59 -17.24 -15.53
N SER A 413 3.81 -17.16 -14.22
CA SER A 413 2.72 -17.24 -13.23
C SER A 413 1.71 -16.09 -13.33
N LEU A 414 2.13 -14.87 -13.70
CA LEU A 414 1.20 -13.76 -13.98
C LEU A 414 0.33 -14.02 -15.21
N GLN A 415 0.88 -14.63 -16.25
CA GLN A 415 0.15 -14.97 -17.47
C GLN A 415 -0.76 -16.20 -17.25
N GLU A 416 -0.32 -17.22 -16.52
CA GLU A 416 -1.12 -18.38 -16.11
C GLU A 416 -2.33 -17.95 -15.26
N GLU A 417 -2.11 -17.17 -14.19
CA GLU A 417 -3.20 -16.69 -13.31
C GLU A 417 -4.24 -15.89 -14.10
N ARG A 418 -3.78 -15.07 -15.05
CA ARG A 418 -4.63 -14.31 -15.96
C ARG A 418 -5.46 -15.25 -16.84
N GLU A 419 -4.84 -16.23 -17.50
CA GLU A 419 -5.51 -17.17 -18.40
C GLU A 419 -6.52 -18.06 -17.66
N GLU A 420 -6.14 -18.60 -16.50
CA GLU A 420 -7.03 -19.37 -15.64
C GLU A 420 -8.25 -18.54 -15.20
N ARG A 421 -8.05 -17.26 -14.85
CA ARG A 421 -9.15 -16.38 -14.43
C ARG A 421 -10.04 -16.01 -15.61
N GLU A 422 -9.47 -15.65 -16.77
CA GLU A 422 -10.23 -15.38 -18.00
C GLU A 422 -11.10 -16.60 -18.38
N TYR A 423 -10.53 -17.80 -18.38
CA TYR A 423 -11.24 -19.07 -18.61
C TYR A 423 -12.30 -19.36 -17.53
N TYR A 424 -12.00 -19.09 -16.25
CA TYR A 424 -12.93 -19.37 -15.16
C TYR A 424 -14.21 -18.56 -15.28
N ILE A 425 -14.12 -17.23 -15.49
CA ILE A 425 -15.34 -16.43 -15.66
C ILE A 425 -15.95 -16.54 -17.07
N SER A 426 -15.20 -16.98 -18.11
CA SER A 426 -15.82 -17.26 -19.41
C SER A 426 -16.77 -18.46 -19.29
N LYS A 427 -16.37 -19.48 -18.52
CA LYS A 427 -17.20 -20.61 -18.16
C LYS A 427 -18.43 -20.20 -17.35
N LEU A 428 -18.29 -19.32 -16.34
CA LEU A 428 -19.45 -18.84 -15.56
C LEU A 428 -20.49 -18.13 -16.46
N VAL A 429 -20.03 -17.27 -17.38
CA VAL A 429 -20.90 -16.59 -18.34
C VAL A 429 -21.62 -17.59 -19.26
N GLU A 430 -20.96 -18.67 -19.67
CA GLU A 430 -21.59 -19.74 -20.47
C GLU A 430 -22.64 -20.55 -19.68
N GLU A 431 -22.36 -20.89 -18.42
CA GLU A 431 -23.29 -21.61 -17.54
C GLU A 431 -24.58 -20.78 -17.31
N THR A 432 -24.46 -19.47 -17.04
CA THR A 432 -25.59 -18.54 -16.91
C THR A 432 -26.42 -18.42 -18.20
N VAL A 433 -25.78 -18.36 -19.37
CA VAL A 433 -26.49 -18.38 -20.66
C VAL A 433 -27.27 -19.69 -20.82
N TYR A 434 -26.67 -20.84 -20.49
CA TYR A 434 -27.33 -22.15 -20.59
C TYR A 434 -28.51 -22.31 -19.62
N GLU A 435 -28.38 -21.87 -18.36
CA GLU A 435 -29.49 -21.90 -17.40
C GLU A 435 -30.67 -21.02 -17.84
N SER A 436 -30.41 -19.83 -18.40
CA SER A 436 -31.46 -18.95 -18.89
C SER A 436 -32.28 -19.60 -20.03
N LEU A 437 -31.60 -20.25 -20.97
CA LEU A 437 -32.19 -20.99 -22.09
C LEU A 437 -32.94 -22.25 -21.60
N GLY A 438 -32.36 -23.00 -20.67
CA GLY A 438 -32.98 -24.18 -20.07
C GLY A 438 -34.22 -23.85 -19.23
N GLY A 439 -34.18 -22.74 -18.50
CA GLY A 439 -35.30 -22.22 -17.71
C GLY A 439 -36.44 -21.66 -18.56
N TRP A 440 -36.14 -21.13 -19.75
CA TRP A 440 -37.14 -20.80 -20.77
C TRP A 440 -37.78 -22.06 -21.37
N ALA A 441 -36.97 -23.05 -21.74
CA ALA A 441 -37.44 -24.31 -22.32
C ALA A 441 -38.35 -25.07 -21.35
N ARG A 442 -37.95 -25.22 -20.07
CA ARG A 442 -38.78 -25.83 -19.02
C ARG A 442 -40.09 -25.07 -18.79
N ARG A 443 -40.08 -23.73 -18.82
CA ARG A 443 -41.31 -22.91 -18.68
C ARG A 443 -42.25 -23.06 -19.89
N LYS A 444 -41.73 -23.16 -21.12
CA LYS A 444 -42.56 -23.50 -22.30
C LYS A 444 -43.13 -24.92 -22.21
N VAL A 445 -42.32 -25.92 -21.87
CA VAL A 445 -42.80 -27.32 -21.74
C VAL A 445 -43.85 -27.44 -20.62
N ALA A 446 -43.64 -26.78 -19.48
CA ALA A 446 -44.62 -26.74 -18.38
C ALA A 446 -45.95 -26.11 -18.83
N ALA A 447 -45.91 -24.96 -19.51
CA ALA A 447 -47.09 -24.26 -20.03
C ALA A 447 -47.83 -25.03 -21.15
N ILE A 448 -47.12 -25.86 -21.92
CA ILE A 448 -47.73 -26.75 -22.91
C ILE A 448 -48.35 -27.99 -22.22
N SER A 449 -47.69 -28.53 -21.20
CA SER A 449 -48.16 -29.71 -20.46
C SER A 449 -49.39 -29.46 -19.58
N SER A 450 -49.62 -28.22 -19.14
CA SER A 450 -50.79 -27.85 -18.34
C SER A 450 -52.04 -27.54 -19.16
N ALA A 451 -51.96 -27.50 -20.50
CA ALA A 451 -53.00 -26.91 -21.35
C ALA A 451 -53.82 -27.86 -22.22
N PHE A 452 -53.46 -29.14 -22.41
CA PHE A 452 -54.19 -30.03 -23.35
C PHE A 452 -54.39 -31.50 -22.91
N LYS A 453 -55.67 -31.90 -22.87
CA LYS A 453 -56.11 -33.26 -23.24
C LYS A 453 -56.29 -33.33 -24.78
N PRO A 454 -56.15 -34.51 -25.42
CA PRO A 454 -55.92 -34.57 -26.86
C PRO A 454 -57.20 -34.47 -27.72
N LYS A 455 -57.14 -33.69 -28.80
CA LYS A 455 -57.90 -33.91 -30.06
C LYS A 455 -57.03 -33.51 -31.28
N GLN A 456 -57.13 -34.33 -32.32
CA GLN A 456 -56.45 -34.23 -33.63
C GLN A 456 -57.30 -33.39 -34.64
N PRO A 457 -56.78 -32.98 -35.81
CA PRO A 457 -56.06 -31.72 -36.01
C PRO A 457 -56.80 -30.75 -36.95
N SER A 458 -56.39 -29.48 -36.99
CA SER A 458 -56.74 -28.57 -38.10
C SER A 458 -55.58 -27.65 -38.45
N ALA A 459 -55.55 -27.19 -39.71
CA ALA A 459 -54.37 -26.62 -40.34
C ALA A 459 -54.16 -25.12 -40.08
N SER A 460 -52.93 -24.70 -40.36
CA SER A 460 -52.47 -23.32 -40.63
C SER A 460 -52.77 -22.23 -39.58
N LYS A 461 -51.74 -21.95 -38.78
CA LYS A 461 -51.05 -20.64 -38.78
C LYS A 461 -49.67 -20.81 -38.16
N GLN A 462 -48.62 -20.42 -38.88
CA GLN A 462 -47.31 -20.27 -38.24
C GLN A 462 -47.39 -19.12 -37.24
N PRO A 463 -46.93 -19.29 -35.98
CA PRO A 463 -46.74 -18.15 -35.10
C PRO A 463 -45.70 -17.23 -35.74
N SER A 464 -46.03 -15.95 -35.88
CA SER A 464 -45.05 -14.95 -36.25
C SER A 464 -43.86 -15.01 -35.30
N THR A 465 -42.65 -14.92 -35.85
CA THR A 465 -41.41 -14.84 -35.08
C THR A 465 -41.36 -13.49 -34.35
N SER A 466 -42.07 -13.36 -33.23
CA SER A 466 -41.82 -12.29 -32.28
C SER A 466 -40.38 -12.44 -31.77
N SER A 467 -39.66 -11.32 -31.80
CA SER A 467 -38.25 -11.22 -31.47
C SER A 467 -37.93 -11.93 -30.15
N VAL A 468 -37.01 -12.89 -30.21
CA VAL A 468 -36.33 -13.39 -29.02
C VAL A 468 -35.62 -12.20 -28.39
N GLU A 469 -36.05 -11.76 -27.21
CA GLU A 469 -35.24 -10.86 -26.39
C GLU A 469 -33.90 -11.54 -26.17
N SER A 470 -32.85 -10.95 -26.73
CA SER A 470 -31.50 -11.48 -26.65
C SER A 470 -31.10 -11.61 -25.18
N VAL A 471 -30.83 -12.84 -24.74
CA VAL A 471 -30.13 -13.09 -23.47
C VAL A 471 -28.85 -12.26 -23.52
N LYS A 472 -28.78 -11.20 -22.71
CA LYS A 472 -27.62 -10.32 -22.66
C LYS A 472 -26.45 -11.09 -22.07
N ARG A 473 -25.64 -11.71 -22.91
CA ARG A 473 -24.30 -12.19 -22.57
C ARG A 473 -23.58 -11.02 -21.89
N ARG A 474 -23.17 -11.16 -20.63
CA ARG A 474 -22.40 -10.11 -19.94
C ARG A 474 -21.13 -9.90 -20.74
N SER A 475 -20.95 -8.70 -21.30
CA SER A 475 -19.75 -8.40 -22.07
C SER A 475 -18.62 -8.17 -21.09
N TYR A 476 -17.52 -8.87 -21.33
CA TYR A 476 -16.24 -8.44 -20.80
C TYR A 476 -15.83 -7.12 -21.44
N GLY A 477 -15.18 -6.26 -20.68
CA GLY A 477 -14.59 -5.03 -21.16
C GLY A 477 -13.61 -4.43 -20.16
N TRP A 478 -13.05 -3.29 -20.52
CA TRP A 478 -12.09 -2.61 -19.67
C TRP A 478 -12.82 -1.83 -18.58
N GLY A 479 -13.21 -2.52 -17.50
CA GLY A 479 -13.88 -1.90 -16.36
C GLY A 479 -15.31 -1.44 -16.64
N THR A 480 -16.02 -2.17 -17.51
CA THR A 480 -17.42 -1.88 -17.88
C THR A 480 -18.44 -2.81 -17.22
N GLY A 481 -17.99 -3.77 -16.43
CA GLY A 481 -18.85 -4.64 -15.62
C GLY A 481 -19.87 -3.88 -14.73
N PRO A 482 -21.03 -4.49 -14.43
CA PRO A 482 -22.00 -3.91 -13.50
C PRO A 482 -21.44 -4.00 -12.08
N MET A 483 -21.16 -2.86 -11.46
CA MET A 483 -20.66 -2.81 -10.09
C MET A 483 -21.84 -3.00 -9.13
N GLN A 484 -21.77 -4.01 -8.26
CA GLN A 484 -22.76 -4.19 -7.19
C GLN A 484 -22.36 -3.38 -5.96
N ASP A 485 -23.29 -2.55 -5.52
CA ASP A 485 -23.17 -1.85 -4.25
C ASP A 485 -23.53 -2.84 -3.12
N SER A 486 -22.50 -3.37 -2.45
CA SER A 486 -22.64 -4.31 -1.33
C SER A 486 -23.06 -3.61 -0.03
N PHE A 487 -24.08 -2.76 -0.13
CA PHE A 487 -24.68 -1.99 0.98
C PHE A 487 -25.68 -2.85 1.76
N THR A 488 -25.15 -3.80 2.53
CA THR A 488 -25.97 -4.68 3.39
C THR A 488 -26.65 -3.89 4.51
N SER A 489 -27.74 -4.45 5.07
CA SER A 489 -28.52 -3.86 6.17
C SER A 489 -27.69 -3.40 7.39
N PHE A 490 -26.49 -3.96 7.54
CA PHE A 490 -25.51 -3.63 8.57
C PHE A 490 -24.91 -2.22 8.39
N TYR A 491 -24.63 -1.80 7.17
CA TYR A 491 -23.99 -0.51 6.88
C TYR A 491 -24.98 0.67 6.84
N TYR A 492 -26.29 0.42 6.69
CA TYR A 492 -27.32 1.47 6.77
C TYR A 492 -27.31 2.26 8.08
N LEU A 493 -26.88 1.64 9.19
CA LEU A 493 -26.79 2.30 10.49
C LEU A 493 -25.60 3.26 10.61
N ASN A 494 -24.60 3.19 9.72
CA ASN A 494 -23.42 4.06 9.76
C ASN A 494 -23.55 5.34 8.92
N GLY A 495 -24.62 5.45 8.13
CA GLY A 495 -24.77 6.49 7.12
C GLY A 495 -23.96 6.25 5.84
N SER A 496 -24.14 7.17 4.89
CA SER A 496 -23.49 7.19 3.59
C SER A 496 -22.89 8.57 3.37
N GLU A 497 -21.61 8.61 3.02
CA GLU A 497 -20.85 9.81 2.68
C GLU A 497 -20.00 9.50 1.45
N ARG A 498 -20.21 10.25 0.36
CA ARG A 498 -19.51 10.02 -0.91
C ARG A 498 -18.10 10.56 -0.84
N ARG A 499 -17.17 9.87 -1.48
CA ARG A 499 -15.78 10.32 -1.58
C ARG A 499 -15.65 11.54 -2.50
N THR A 500 -14.73 12.42 -2.13
CA THR A 500 -14.51 13.74 -2.76
C THR A 500 -13.04 13.91 -3.20
N PRO A 501 -12.63 13.29 -4.33
CA PRO A 501 -11.28 13.44 -4.86
C PRO A 501 -10.86 14.91 -5.02
N GLY A 502 -9.69 15.28 -4.51
CA GLY A 502 -9.15 16.64 -4.57
C GLY A 502 -9.79 17.71 -3.67
N ASP A 503 -10.81 17.34 -2.88
CA ASP A 503 -11.43 18.17 -1.81
C ASP A 503 -10.75 17.89 -0.44
N ASN A 504 -9.97 16.82 -0.37
CA ASN A 504 -9.34 16.27 0.83
C ASN A 504 -7.96 16.88 1.13
N ASP A 505 -7.76 18.16 0.79
CA ASP A 505 -6.52 18.88 1.06
C ASP A 505 -6.26 19.00 2.59
N PRO A 506 -5.05 18.69 3.09
CA PRO A 506 -4.76 18.69 4.51
C PRO A 506 -4.38 20.09 5.01
N PHE A 507 -5.14 20.65 5.95
CA PHE A 507 -4.88 21.98 6.51
C PHE A 507 -4.43 21.93 7.98
N ASP A 508 -3.60 22.89 8.38
CA ASP A 508 -3.32 23.14 9.79
C ASP A 508 -4.45 23.92 10.49
N LYS A 509 -4.25 24.28 11.77
CA LYS A 509 -5.27 25.01 12.55
C LYS A 509 -5.42 26.46 12.10
N ASP A 510 -4.44 26.98 11.37
CA ASP A 510 -4.33 28.36 10.92
C ASP A 510 -4.74 28.50 9.43
N GLY A 511 -5.18 27.39 8.81
CA GLY A 511 -5.65 27.33 7.42
C GLY A 511 -4.54 27.12 6.38
N ASN A 512 -3.30 26.82 6.78
CA ASN A 512 -2.21 26.56 5.83
C ASN A 512 -2.24 25.11 5.33
N LEU A 513 -2.08 24.93 4.02
CA LEU A 513 -1.91 23.60 3.42
C LEU A 513 -0.64 22.92 3.94
N LEU A 514 -0.77 21.73 4.54
CA LEU A 514 0.31 20.93 5.11
C LEU A 514 1.19 20.25 4.03
N GLY A 515 0.59 19.90 2.89
CA GLY A 515 1.24 19.17 1.80
C GLY A 515 0.29 18.91 0.64
N GLU A 516 0.81 18.33 -0.45
CA GLU A 516 -0.03 17.89 -1.59
C GLU A 516 -0.34 16.39 -1.52
N THR A 517 -1.52 16.00 -1.98
CA THR A 517 -1.99 14.60 -2.02
C THR A 517 -1.54 13.81 -3.24
N PHE A 518 -1.13 14.46 -4.34
CA PHE A 518 -0.72 13.80 -5.60
C PHE A 518 -1.77 12.80 -6.13
N GLU A 519 -3.02 13.26 -6.22
CA GLU A 519 -4.16 12.49 -6.74
C GLU A 519 -4.28 12.54 -8.27
N PHE A 520 -4.67 11.42 -8.88
CA PHE A 520 -4.93 11.26 -10.31
C PHE A 520 -6.22 10.47 -10.54
N ILE A 521 -6.90 10.69 -11.67
CA ILE A 521 -8.04 9.88 -12.12
C ILE A 521 -7.57 8.88 -13.19
N HIS A 522 -7.88 7.60 -13.07
CA HIS A 522 -7.49 6.61 -14.09
C HIS A 522 -8.29 6.74 -15.39
N PRO A 523 -7.68 6.62 -16.60
CA PRO A 523 -8.39 6.72 -17.87
C PRO A 523 -9.58 5.77 -18.05
N VAL A 524 -9.63 4.64 -17.31
CA VAL A 524 -10.78 3.73 -17.31
C VAL A 524 -12.06 4.42 -16.79
N VAL A 525 -11.96 5.43 -15.92
CA VAL A 525 -13.11 6.24 -15.49
C VAL A 525 -13.69 7.00 -16.68
N GLY A 526 -12.84 7.64 -17.49
CA GLY A 526 -13.23 8.34 -18.71
C GLY A 526 -13.81 7.41 -19.77
N PHE A 527 -13.26 6.20 -19.91
CA PHE A 527 -13.82 5.16 -20.78
C PHE A 527 -15.20 4.71 -20.30
N ARG A 528 -15.34 4.34 -19.02
CA ARG A 528 -16.60 3.90 -18.42
C ARG A 528 -17.69 4.97 -18.55
N ALA A 529 -17.36 6.24 -18.35
CA ALA A 529 -18.28 7.36 -18.54
C ALA A 529 -18.71 7.58 -20.01
N LYS A 530 -17.85 7.24 -21.00
CA LYS A 530 -18.28 7.21 -22.42
C LYS A 530 -19.19 6.02 -22.73
N GLN A 531 -18.95 4.85 -22.13
CA GLN A 531 -19.68 3.61 -22.46
C GLN A 531 -21.01 3.44 -21.71
N ILE A 532 -21.11 3.92 -20.46
CA ILE A 532 -22.28 3.70 -19.59
C ILE A 532 -23.04 5.02 -19.41
N LYS A 533 -24.14 5.15 -20.13
CA LYS A 533 -24.97 6.38 -20.21
C LYS A 533 -25.36 6.97 -18.85
N ASP A 534 -25.67 6.12 -17.87
CA ASP A 534 -26.16 6.54 -16.55
C ASP A 534 -25.08 6.45 -15.45
N TYR A 535 -23.80 6.30 -15.83
CA TYR A 535 -22.69 6.28 -14.87
C TYR A 535 -22.38 7.70 -14.39
N THR A 536 -22.72 7.96 -13.13
CA THR A 536 -22.47 9.24 -12.47
C THR A 536 -21.49 9.04 -11.30
N PRO A 537 -20.17 8.98 -11.58
CA PRO A 537 -19.17 8.88 -10.53
C PRO A 537 -19.29 10.04 -9.54
N ILE A 538 -18.94 9.80 -8.28
CA ILE A 538 -19.05 10.75 -7.15
C ILE A 538 -20.44 11.38 -6.93
N GLY A 539 -21.47 10.96 -7.68
CA GLY A 539 -22.85 11.40 -7.55
C GLY A 539 -23.38 12.26 -8.70
N ARG A 540 -24.71 12.31 -8.83
CA ARG A 540 -25.41 13.09 -9.88
C ARG A 540 -25.31 14.60 -9.69
N ASP A 541 -25.19 15.02 -8.44
CA ASP A 541 -25.28 16.42 -8.00
C ASP A 541 -23.89 17.10 -7.97
N VAL A 542 -22.82 16.34 -8.24
CA VAL A 542 -21.44 16.81 -8.24
C VAL A 542 -20.98 17.02 -9.68
N LYS A 543 -20.31 18.14 -9.96
CA LYS A 543 -19.69 18.38 -11.27
C LYS A 543 -18.63 17.31 -11.53
N PHE A 544 -18.75 16.63 -12.66
CA PHE A 544 -17.76 15.69 -13.18
C PHE A 544 -17.50 16.00 -14.66
N ALA A 545 -16.42 16.71 -14.97
CA ALA A 545 -16.11 17.14 -16.34
C ALA A 545 -14.65 16.85 -16.73
N ARG A 546 -14.44 15.99 -17.74
CA ARG A 546 -13.12 15.69 -18.31
C ARG A 546 -12.81 16.65 -19.46
N ARG A 547 -11.64 17.29 -19.46
CA ARG A 547 -11.18 18.19 -20.54
C ARG A 547 -9.71 18.03 -20.88
N LYS A 548 -9.37 18.30 -22.15
CA LYS A 548 -7.99 18.29 -22.65
C LYS A 548 -7.28 19.59 -22.27
N VAL A 549 -6.03 19.50 -21.84
CA VAL A 549 -5.16 20.63 -21.49
C VAL A 549 -3.75 20.40 -22.03
N VAL A 550 -2.88 21.39 -21.84
CA VAL A 550 -1.43 21.26 -22.05
C VAL A 550 -0.78 21.41 -20.67
N ASP A 551 0.09 20.46 -20.31
CA ASP A 551 0.83 20.51 -19.03
C ASP A 551 1.98 21.53 -19.08
N LYS A 552 2.63 21.78 -17.93
CA LYS A 552 3.70 22.79 -17.82
C LYS A 552 4.91 22.54 -18.75
N ASN A 553 5.04 21.32 -19.28
CA ASN A 553 6.13 20.92 -20.18
C ASN A 553 5.70 20.98 -21.66
N GLY A 554 4.55 21.59 -21.97
CA GLY A 554 4.02 21.70 -23.33
C GLY A 554 3.38 20.42 -23.86
N ARG A 555 3.20 19.38 -23.03
CA ARG A 555 2.68 18.08 -23.48
C ARG A 555 1.16 18.04 -23.31
N PRO A 556 0.39 17.49 -24.26
CA PRO A 556 -1.05 17.32 -24.09
C PRO A 556 -1.35 16.37 -22.92
N ALA A 557 -2.35 16.71 -22.13
CA ALA A 557 -2.83 15.97 -20.97
C ALA A 557 -4.36 16.06 -20.85
N TYR A 558 -4.95 15.25 -19.98
CA TYR A 558 -6.35 15.38 -19.56
C TYR A 558 -6.43 15.72 -18.08
N VAL A 559 -7.47 16.48 -17.71
CA VAL A 559 -7.82 16.80 -16.32
C VAL A 559 -9.32 16.66 -16.11
N TYR A 560 -9.70 16.43 -14.85
CA TYR A 560 -11.07 16.37 -14.39
C TYR A 560 -11.37 17.57 -13.50
N ASP A 561 -12.32 18.42 -13.90
CA ASP A 561 -12.92 19.41 -13.02
C ASP A 561 -13.99 18.71 -12.18
N LEU A 562 -13.65 18.43 -10.92
CA LEU A 562 -14.52 17.80 -9.94
C LEU A 562 -15.05 18.85 -8.96
N GLY A 563 -16.33 18.75 -8.56
CA GLY A 563 -17.06 19.80 -7.85
C GLY A 563 -16.32 20.45 -6.66
N GLY A 564 -16.06 19.69 -5.60
CA GLY A 564 -15.37 20.20 -4.39
C GLY A 564 -13.85 20.34 -4.52
N ALA A 565 -13.25 19.89 -5.63
CA ALA A 565 -11.80 19.86 -5.73
C ALA A 565 -11.18 21.26 -5.83
N ARG A 566 -10.19 21.57 -4.98
CA ARG A 566 -9.50 22.89 -4.99
C ARG A 566 -8.81 23.18 -6.32
N LYS A 567 -8.37 22.13 -7.01
CA LYS A 567 -7.71 22.18 -8.32
C LYS A 567 -8.17 21.00 -9.18
N PRO A 568 -8.24 21.15 -10.53
CA PRO A 568 -8.56 20.04 -11.42
C PRO A 568 -7.58 18.88 -11.24
N LEU A 569 -8.09 17.65 -11.10
CA LEU A 569 -7.24 16.48 -10.93
C LEU A 569 -6.70 16.00 -12.29
N PRO A 570 -5.39 15.70 -12.41
CA PRO A 570 -4.84 15.12 -13.63
C PRO A 570 -5.38 13.72 -13.91
N GLU A 571 -5.52 13.38 -15.19
CA GLU A 571 -5.71 11.99 -15.62
C GLU A 571 -4.36 11.25 -15.58
N TRP A 572 -4.37 10.02 -15.08
CA TRP A 572 -3.20 9.13 -15.08
C TRP A 572 -2.77 8.80 -16.52
N ARG A 573 -1.46 8.81 -16.78
CA ARG A 573 -0.91 8.42 -18.08
C ARG A 573 -0.55 6.92 -18.04
N LEU A 574 -1.20 6.12 -18.90
CA LEU A 574 -0.86 4.70 -19.06
C LEU A 574 0.62 4.53 -19.45
N GLY A 575 1.24 3.45 -18.97
CA GLY A 575 2.66 3.16 -19.20
C GLY A 575 3.04 2.84 -20.66
N GLY A 576 4.29 2.39 -20.82
CA GLY A 576 4.90 1.99 -22.10
C GLY A 576 4.25 0.76 -22.74
N VAL A 577 4.84 0.25 -23.83
CA VAL A 577 4.40 -1.00 -24.50
C VAL A 577 4.52 -2.22 -23.57
N ASP A 578 5.47 -2.16 -22.63
CA ASP A 578 5.77 -3.13 -21.58
C ASP A 578 4.86 -3.02 -20.34
N SER A 579 3.87 -2.12 -20.35
CA SER A 579 3.00 -1.84 -19.21
C SER A 579 2.01 -2.98 -18.93
N TYR A 580 1.98 -3.46 -17.69
CA TYR A 580 0.94 -4.37 -17.21
C TYR A 580 -0.46 -3.75 -17.35
N GLU A 581 -0.63 -2.44 -17.16
CA GLU A 581 -1.93 -1.76 -17.40
C GLU A 581 -2.45 -2.00 -18.82
N ARG A 582 -1.56 -2.05 -19.83
CA ARG A 582 -1.95 -2.34 -21.22
C ARG A 582 -2.30 -3.80 -21.44
N LEU A 583 -1.77 -4.72 -20.63
CA LEU A 583 -2.17 -6.12 -20.63
C LEU A 583 -3.61 -6.30 -20.13
N ALA A 584 -4.08 -5.42 -19.24
CA ALA A 584 -5.45 -5.44 -18.70
C ALA A 584 -6.52 -4.87 -19.65
N ILE A 585 -6.14 -4.28 -20.79
CA ILE A 585 -7.10 -3.77 -21.78
C ILE A 585 -7.78 -4.94 -22.50
N THR A 586 -9.11 -4.95 -22.47
CA THR A 586 -9.96 -5.97 -23.11
C THR A 586 -11.10 -5.32 -23.89
N SER A 587 -11.62 -6.02 -24.91
CA SER A 587 -12.61 -5.55 -25.90
C SER A 587 -12.07 -4.57 -26.96
N LYS A 588 -12.67 -4.61 -28.16
CA LYS A 588 -12.38 -3.69 -29.26
C LYS A 588 -12.58 -2.22 -28.86
N ALA A 589 -13.66 -1.92 -28.13
CA ALA A 589 -14.00 -0.54 -27.75
C ALA A 589 -12.95 0.09 -26.82
N ALA A 590 -12.35 -0.70 -25.92
CA ALA A 590 -11.29 -0.20 -25.05
C ALA A 590 -9.97 0.00 -25.81
N TYR A 591 -9.61 -0.92 -26.72
CA TYR A 591 -8.45 -0.72 -27.60
C TYR A 591 -8.61 0.53 -28.47
N ASP A 592 -9.78 0.73 -29.07
CA ASP A 592 -10.07 1.93 -29.87
C ASP A 592 -9.97 3.21 -29.02
N TYR A 593 -10.51 3.21 -27.78
CA TYR A 593 -10.39 4.33 -26.85
C TYR A 593 -8.94 4.63 -26.43
N VAL A 594 -8.12 3.59 -26.20
CA VAL A 594 -6.72 3.77 -25.79
C VAL A 594 -5.87 4.21 -26.98
N ASP A 595 -6.10 3.68 -28.19
CA ASP A 595 -5.43 4.16 -29.40
C ASP A 595 -5.80 5.64 -29.70
N GLU A 596 -7.05 6.06 -29.48
CA GLU A 596 -7.46 7.49 -29.49
C GLU A 596 -6.70 8.30 -28.43
N LEU A 597 -6.61 7.78 -27.20
CA LEU A 597 -5.96 8.46 -26.07
C LEU A 597 -4.46 8.63 -26.30
N ASP A 598 -3.75 7.61 -26.78
CA ASP A 598 -2.33 7.65 -27.11
C ASP A 598 -2.04 8.67 -28.24
N LEU A 599 -2.91 8.73 -29.25
CA LEU A 599 -2.84 9.73 -30.32
C LEU A 599 -3.09 11.15 -29.78
N ASP A 600 -4.10 11.33 -28.92
CA ASP A 600 -4.43 12.60 -28.29
C ASP A 600 -3.31 13.12 -27.38
N LEU A 601 -2.68 12.21 -26.63
CA LEU A 601 -1.58 12.47 -25.70
C LEU A 601 -0.20 12.47 -26.38
N LYS A 602 -0.13 12.16 -27.69
CA LYS A 602 1.09 12.06 -28.50
C LYS A 602 2.15 11.14 -27.88
N THR A 603 1.74 9.99 -27.33
CA THR A 603 2.67 9.04 -26.69
C THR A 603 3.53 8.29 -27.71
N GLY A 604 3.05 8.15 -28.95
CA GLY A 604 3.69 7.32 -29.98
C GLY A 604 3.52 5.82 -29.75
N ILE A 605 2.75 5.42 -28.74
CA ILE A 605 2.51 4.02 -28.38
C ILE A 605 1.32 3.48 -29.18
N LYS A 606 1.37 2.21 -29.56
CA LYS A 606 0.25 1.45 -30.12
C LYS A 606 0.02 0.21 -29.27
N THR A 607 -1.19 0.03 -28.76
CA THR A 607 -1.48 -1.12 -27.88
C THR A 607 -1.59 -2.41 -28.70
N LEU A 608 -0.90 -3.47 -28.27
CA LEU A 608 -1.04 -4.78 -28.90
C LEU A 608 -2.42 -5.37 -28.59
N ARG A 609 -3.24 -5.57 -29.63
CA ARG A 609 -4.56 -6.16 -29.50
C ARG A 609 -4.44 -7.68 -29.32
N ARG A 610 -5.12 -8.23 -28.30
CA ARG A 610 -5.11 -9.66 -27.97
C ARG A 610 -6.48 -10.28 -28.29
N SER A 611 -6.48 -11.52 -28.77
CA SER A 611 -7.69 -12.35 -28.80
C SER A 611 -7.97 -12.87 -27.40
N VAL A 612 -9.21 -12.76 -26.92
CA VAL A 612 -9.62 -13.43 -25.68
C VAL A 612 -9.78 -14.92 -25.99
N CYS A 613 -9.12 -15.80 -25.25
CA CYS A 613 -9.32 -17.23 -25.37
C CYS A 613 -10.77 -17.59 -24.99
N GLY A 614 -11.54 -18.12 -25.94
CA GLY A 614 -12.91 -18.62 -25.71
C GLY A 614 -14.05 -17.74 -26.24
N VAL A 615 -13.85 -16.43 -26.40
CA VAL A 615 -14.89 -15.57 -27.02
C VAL A 615 -14.66 -15.50 -28.53
N ARG A 616 -15.32 -16.41 -29.27
CA ARG A 616 -15.56 -16.21 -30.70
C ARG A 616 -16.41 -14.94 -30.87
N ASP A 617 -15.74 -13.83 -31.20
CA ASP A 617 -16.13 -12.84 -32.22
C ASP A 617 -15.18 -11.63 -32.18
N ILE A 618 -14.06 -11.71 -32.91
CA ILE A 618 -13.50 -10.60 -33.69
C ILE A 618 -12.92 -11.24 -34.95
N ASP A 619 -13.35 -10.77 -36.11
CA ASP A 619 -12.67 -11.01 -37.38
C ASP A 619 -11.34 -10.24 -37.35
N LEU A 620 -10.28 -10.92 -36.94
CA LEU A 620 -8.94 -10.37 -36.91
C LEU A 620 -8.45 -10.32 -38.36
N GLY A 621 -8.58 -9.14 -38.98
CA GLY A 621 -8.05 -8.80 -40.31
C GLY A 621 -6.53 -8.83 -40.39
N ILE A 622 -5.97 -9.99 -40.07
CA ILE A 622 -4.58 -10.39 -40.22
C ILE A 622 -4.55 -11.22 -41.50
N GLU A 623 -4.12 -10.62 -42.61
CA GLU A 623 -3.63 -11.41 -43.73
C GLU A 623 -2.38 -12.15 -43.28
N VAL A 624 -2.56 -13.40 -42.83
CA VAL A 624 -1.44 -14.33 -42.64
C VAL A 624 -0.85 -14.59 -44.03
N PRO A 625 0.45 -14.32 -44.29
CA PRO A 625 1.04 -14.62 -45.58
C PRO A 625 0.87 -16.10 -45.88
N ASN A 626 0.26 -16.40 -47.04
CA ASN A 626 -0.18 -17.74 -47.38
C ASN A 626 1.00 -18.61 -47.84
N THR A 627 1.87 -19.01 -46.90
CA THR A 627 2.96 -19.97 -47.14
C THR A 627 2.40 -21.38 -47.16
N GLY A 628 1.76 -21.73 -48.27
CA GLY A 628 1.33 -23.10 -48.52
C GLY A 628 2.51 -24.01 -48.78
N GLN A 629 2.85 -24.87 -47.81
CA GLN A 629 3.23 -26.25 -48.09
C GLN A 629 3.07 -27.12 -46.84
N GLN A 630 2.38 -28.24 -47.02
CA GLN A 630 2.03 -29.20 -46.00
C GLN A 630 2.93 -30.43 -46.18
N GLU A 631 4.01 -30.54 -45.40
CA GLU A 631 4.84 -31.75 -45.36
C GLU A 631 5.10 -32.21 -43.92
N ASP A 632 4.94 -33.51 -43.70
CA ASP A 632 5.24 -34.20 -42.44
C ASP A 632 6.75 -34.20 -42.17
N LEU A 633 7.18 -33.70 -41.01
CA LEU A 633 8.48 -34.07 -40.45
C LEU A 633 8.40 -34.43 -38.96
N LYS A 634 9.12 -35.51 -38.64
CA LYS A 634 9.14 -36.17 -37.34
C LYS A 634 10.10 -35.46 -36.38
N SER A 635 9.94 -35.80 -35.11
CA SER A 635 10.88 -35.59 -34.00
C SER A 635 12.36 -35.54 -34.39
N GLU A 636 12.99 -34.37 -34.24
CA GLU A 636 14.43 -34.25 -34.00
C GLU A 636 14.72 -33.24 -32.88
N GLN A 637 15.74 -33.54 -32.09
CA GLN A 637 16.17 -32.72 -30.96
C GLN A 637 16.91 -31.47 -31.48
N PHE A 638 16.47 -30.27 -31.09
CA PHE A 638 17.27 -29.06 -31.33
C PHE A 638 17.99 -28.59 -30.06
N GLN A 639 19.30 -28.36 -30.22
CA GLN A 639 20.22 -27.97 -29.16
C GLN A 639 19.99 -26.52 -28.71
N ARG A 640 20.42 -26.21 -27.48
CA ARG A 640 20.48 -24.84 -26.94
C ARG A 640 21.32 -23.93 -27.84
N GLY A 641 20.66 -23.09 -28.63
CA GLY A 641 21.24 -21.88 -29.22
C GLY A 641 20.98 -20.68 -28.31
N SER A 642 22.04 -20.01 -27.86
CA SER A 642 21.94 -18.83 -26.99
C SER A 642 21.42 -17.62 -27.76
N ILE A 643 20.17 -17.21 -27.52
CA ILE A 643 19.71 -15.86 -27.89
C ILE A 643 20.09 -14.93 -26.73
N GLN A 644 21.08 -14.06 -26.97
CA GLN A 644 21.38 -12.97 -26.04
C GLN A 644 20.24 -11.94 -26.12
N SER A 645 19.45 -11.83 -25.05
CA SER A 645 18.55 -10.70 -24.84
C SER A 645 19.38 -9.43 -24.58
N THR A 646 19.71 -8.72 -25.66
CA THR A 646 20.33 -7.39 -25.55
C THR A 646 19.35 -6.43 -24.87
N GLY A 647 19.64 -6.10 -23.60
CA GLY A 647 18.82 -5.17 -22.84
C GLY A 647 18.86 -3.77 -23.43
N PHE A 648 17.73 -3.29 -23.94
CA PHE A 648 17.50 -1.88 -24.22
C PHE A 648 16.63 -1.29 -23.11
N GLY A 649 17.30 -0.84 -22.04
CA GLY A 649 16.67 0.02 -21.04
C GLY A 649 16.42 1.40 -21.64
N THR A 650 15.16 1.78 -21.81
CA THR A 650 14.79 3.14 -22.21
C THR A 650 14.90 4.08 -21.02
N LYS A 651 16.07 4.73 -20.93
CA LYS A 651 16.40 5.78 -19.95
C LYS A 651 15.61 7.09 -20.16
N GLU A 652 14.69 7.10 -21.12
CA GLU A 652 13.75 8.16 -21.43
C GLU A 652 12.32 7.61 -21.31
N MET A 653 11.64 7.95 -20.20
CA MET A 653 10.16 7.95 -19.97
C MET A 653 9.78 7.87 -18.48
N LEU A 654 10.76 7.83 -17.56
CA LEU A 654 10.54 8.17 -16.14
C LEU A 654 10.20 9.66 -16.00
N LEU A 655 8.93 10.00 -16.24
CA LEU A 655 8.32 11.24 -15.78
C LEU A 655 8.31 11.22 -14.25
N ARG A 656 9.25 11.94 -13.63
CA ARG A 656 9.24 12.12 -12.17
C ARG A 656 7.99 12.93 -11.80
N SER A 657 7.32 12.61 -10.68
CA SER A 657 6.16 13.40 -10.24
C SER A 657 6.50 14.86 -9.90
N SER A 658 7.79 15.18 -9.68
CA SER A 658 8.33 16.56 -9.62
C SER A 658 8.07 17.39 -10.90
N ASP A 659 7.80 16.74 -12.02
CA ASP A 659 7.53 17.38 -13.30
C ASP A 659 6.06 17.84 -13.44
N VAL A 660 5.36 18.00 -12.31
CA VAL A 660 4.17 18.86 -12.13
C VAL A 660 4.42 19.83 -10.97
N SER A 661 4.57 21.12 -11.28
CA SER A 661 4.74 22.18 -10.26
C SER A 661 3.63 23.20 -10.43
N TYR A 662 2.82 23.37 -9.39
CA TYR A 662 1.75 24.37 -9.35
C TYR A 662 2.32 25.71 -8.90
N ASN A 663 2.38 26.70 -9.80
CA ASN A 663 2.47 28.09 -9.39
C ASN A 663 1.05 28.60 -9.12
N GLY A 664 0.82 29.14 -7.93
CA GLY A 664 -0.35 29.96 -7.67
C GLY A 664 -0.20 31.30 -8.40
N GLU A 665 -1.25 31.71 -9.10
CA GLU A 665 -1.37 33.12 -9.49
C GLU A 665 -1.55 33.95 -8.21
N ALA A 666 -0.73 34.99 -8.07
CA ALA A 666 -0.89 35.94 -6.98
C ALA A 666 -2.19 36.72 -7.21
N VAL A 667 -3.20 36.48 -6.37
CA VAL A 667 -4.41 37.31 -6.35
C VAL A 667 -4.01 38.69 -5.81
N THR A 668 -3.80 39.64 -6.73
CA THR A 668 -3.75 41.06 -6.38
C THR A 668 -5.09 41.47 -5.80
N ALA A 669 -5.08 41.98 -4.56
CA ALA A 669 -6.28 42.42 -3.87
C ALA A 669 -6.94 43.64 -4.53
N VAL A 670 -8.26 43.56 -4.70
CA VAL A 670 -9.23 44.67 -4.67
C VAL A 670 -10.44 44.17 -3.89
#